data_AF-A0A7C1LVY7-F1
#
_entry.id   AF-A0A7C1LVY7-F1
#
_cell.length_a   1.000
_cell.length_b   1.000
_cell.length_c   1.000
_cell.angle_alpha   90.00
_cell.angle_beta   90.00
_cell.angle_gamma   90.00
#
_symmetry.space_group_name_H-M   'P 1'
#
loop_
_entity.id
_entity.type
_entity.pdbx_description
1 polymer ?
#
loop_
_entity_poly.entity_id
_entity_poly.type
_entity_poly.pdbx_seq_one_letter_code
_entity_poly.pdbx_strand_id
1 'polypeptide(L)'
;MRKRTQLVGFEFGYWKHVQYTAEFIDNALDAIESFQWREIRKTDSKFRFSLDQELFLEKLSILEAAKEEKKTQTLDSEAKHTLMQELGIESAELEEQEIKEPEIKEEESGEISNEAELEVEEEVRRIIDDMEEIIKPVENIIDLEPIVIVRIREYEAPSFLTSELSQKNVMSFIFEIFDNGTGMSRIDLRKFGKYLASSKSLELKQTRGSQGFGSPSAFSDAQNTTGKPIVAVSKTIETVYATVSEFFTTSKNEKKYLIHPTDIDSPFLHGTYIKLNYLNVKYIRGYVEKYVEETAFMNPHITVIYIDPYGKERIYRRLASSFPKEPKYAKPHPSSVNIGDLQDLIAKSEHRTISSFLKENFVRISSKTSHQIIEIAERDLQDKLNLLILKEGFVSIVQKKTQDLYFLKYEKRIFGRSTKPRDKLIIYRADSEELREKYGDIISKYIKNNKDQEKRYKDIQKFNIQIDKAETISKKKSIEKEKKKIQSDIEKIKNEKENIKLELNVLFKASQTGLTELKKLKNRNDFEDLINEVQVSKVSPADLTKAQFDSLFLAFKSIKYMAPPTDTAIPVGDSILENTLIKEIGLKISDSVDDFDTPLERISQTEEIIKKTNQNIINKKYSGANSDLNSILVDSKDIINLSSEILRNVNILENRLDPQQVKQSIDDILTITGSESKESYSGVFEYFTDTYTKDDDFVAAETRNPTSGKGLAYVVEAVIAYSKVLETPKRSRDVLSRFVNRTPKLRDSADCAITKAVQSVNWKNYHLEVYDNGLPKGPIKLLVNVSGPFVHLMFKSQSKNALADDDELIKEMKFCLEAIGRRLRVYINRRANIYKNEKRASLIERYIPKFAESVYNIASNGESKFKSIVNMKEIIDLMKGAIGKKSVPIVPQQVISKEPETKLTEIVKEDKMEKEISIQAKEVVKKEKPVKDDFTVPKIVSQKDIFSKSTYLNWTIKELKDYC
;
A
#
# COMPACT_ATOMS: atom_id res chain seq x y z
N MET A 1 -11.16 23.03 -25.90
CA MET A 1 -10.92 22.08 -24.79
C MET A 1 -11.87 20.89 -24.80
N ARG A 2 -13.19 21.07 -24.72
CA ARG A 2 -14.26 20.06 -24.49
C ARG A 2 -13.95 18.58 -24.79
N LYS A 3 -13.44 18.19 -25.97
CA LYS A 3 -13.04 16.80 -26.28
C LYS A 3 -12.02 16.19 -25.29
N ARG A 4 -11.12 17.00 -24.69
CA ARG A 4 -10.13 16.53 -23.69
C ARG A 4 -10.74 16.33 -22.30
N THR A 5 -11.68 17.18 -21.88
CA THR A 5 -12.31 17.08 -20.54
C THR A 5 -13.25 15.87 -20.47
N GLN A 6 -13.96 15.57 -21.57
CA GLN A 6 -14.78 14.36 -21.71
C GLN A 6 -13.98 13.06 -21.56
N LEU A 7 -12.75 12.98 -22.10
CA LEU A 7 -11.91 11.77 -21.99
C LEU A 7 -11.50 11.43 -20.55
N VAL A 8 -11.46 12.42 -19.66
CA VAL A 8 -11.11 12.27 -18.23
C VAL A 8 -12.37 12.09 -17.35
N GLY A 9 -13.58 12.20 -17.91
CA GLY A 9 -14.84 12.00 -17.18
C GLY A 9 -15.43 13.25 -16.54
N PHE A 10 -14.99 14.45 -16.94
CA PHE A 10 -15.68 15.72 -16.61
C PHE A 10 -16.96 15.86 -17.44
N GLU A 11 -17.93 14.98 -17.15
CA GLU A 11 -19.27 14.95 -17.72
C GLU A 11 -20.21 15.80 -16.84
N PHE A 12 -21.14 16.54 -17.44
CA PHE A 12 -22.10 17.36 -16.69
C PHE A 12 -23.09 16.47 -15.93
N GLY A 13 -23.21 16.64 -14.61
CA GLY A 13 -23.96 15.73 -13.73
C GLY A 13 -23.31 15.54 -12.36
N TYR A 14 -23.95 14.77 -11.47
CA TYR A 14 -23.55 14.65 -10.06
C TYR A 14 -22.11 14.13 -9.85
N TRP A 15 -21.60 13.30 -10.76
CA TRP A 15 -20.22 12.79 -10.71
C TRP A 15 -19.15 13.86 -10.95
N LYS A 16 -19.50 15.02 -11.51
CA LYS A 16 -18.55 16.10 -11.78
C LYS A 16 -17.87 16.60 -10.50
N HIS A 17 -18.63 16.82 -9.43
CA HIS A 17 -18.09 17.22 -8.12
C HIS A 17 -17.10 16.17 -7.57
N VAL A 18 -17.36 14.89 -7.82
CA VAL A 18 -16.46 13.78 -7.43
C VAL A 18 -15.18 13.83 -8.24
N GLN A 19 -15.23 14.10 -9.56
CA GLN A 19 -14.03 14.19 -10.39
C GLN A 19 -13.14 15.38 -9.99
N TYR A 20 -13.72 16.55 -9.67
CA TYR A 20 -12.95 17.66 -9.09
C TYR A 20 -12.27 17.23 -7.78
N THR A 21 -13.04 16.69 -6.84
CA THR A 21 -12.53 16.26 -5.53
C THR A 21 -11.42 15.21 -5.67
N ALA A 22 -11.58 14.23 -6.57
CA ALA A 22 -10.60 13.19 -6.82
C ALA A 22 -9.30 13.72 -7.41
N GLU A 23 -9.36 14.49 -8.49
CA GLU A 23 -8.17 15.00 -9.19
C GLU A 23 -7.35 15.97 -8.34
N PHE A 24 -7.90 16.51 -7.25
CA PHE A 24 -7.16 17.38 -6.33
C PHE A 24 -6.74 16.67 -5.03
N ILE A 25 -7.59 15.89 -4.36
CA ILE A 25 -7.16 15.12 -3.17
C ILE A 25 -6.08 14.10 -3.54
N ASP A 26 -6.21 13.36 -4.67
CA ASP A 26 -5.17 12.40 -5.09
C ASP A 26 -3.82 13.09 -5.41
N ASN A 27 -3.81 14.40 -5.71
CA ASN A 27 -2.58 15.17 -5.87
C ASN A 27 -2.04 15.70 -4.54
N ALA A 28 -2.90 16.19 -3.65
CA ALA A 28 -2.56 16.64 -2.30
C ALA A 28 -1.91 15.52 -1.47
N LEU A 29 -2.50 14.32 -1.46
CA LEU A 29 -1.95 13.17 -0.73
C LEU A 29 -0.57 12.73 -1.29
N ASP A 30 -0.41 12.72 -2.62
CA ASP A 30 0.90 12.47 -3.25
C ASP A 30 1.93 13.56 -2.87
N ALA A 31 1.51 14.81 -2.61
CA ALA A 31 2.38 15.93 -2.23
C ALA A 31 2.77 15.92 -0.75
N ILE A 32 1.85 15.63 0.16
CA ILE A 32 2.11 15.47 1.61
C ILE A 32 3.03 14.28 1.87
N GLU A 33 2.80 13.14 1.20
CA GLU A 33 3.74 12.01 1.24
C GLU A 33 5.14 12.39 0.72
N SER A 34 5.21 13.09 -0.42
CA SER A 34 6.48 13.53 -1.02
C SER A 34 7.23 14.52 -0.13
N PHE A 35 6.53 15.37 0.60
CA PHE A 35 7.11 16.27 1.61
C PHE A 35 7.72 15.45 2.75
N GLN A 36 6.94 14.55 3.37
CA GLN A 36 7.40 13.75 4.50
C GLN A 36 8.60 12.86 4.15
N TRP A 37 8.63 12.26 2.95
CA TRP A 37 9.81 11.49 2.49
C TRP A 37 11.05 12.35 2.28
N ARG A 38 10.90 13.61 1.87
CA ARG A 38 12.01 14.57 1.76
C ARG A 38 12.54 14.98 3.14
N GLU A 39 11.65 15.22 4.10
CA GLU A 39 12.05 15.64 5.45
C GLU A 39 12.65 14.50 6.28
N ILE A 40 12.15 13.27 6.15
CA ILE A 40 12.73 12.06 6.79
C ILE A 40 14.19 11.79 6.34
N ARG A 41 14.58 12.24 5.15
CA ARG A 41 15.96 12.10 4.64
C ARG A 41 16.95 13.10 5.28
N LYS A 42 16.47 14.14 5.96
CA LYS A 42 17.30 15.11 6.68
C LYS A 42 17.45 14.64 8.13
N THR A 43 18.66 14.65 8.68
CA THR A 43 18.93 14.24 10.06
C THR A 43 18.16 15.06 11.09
N ASP A 44 18.04 16.37 10.85
CA ASP A 44 17.58 17.36 11.83
C ASP A 44 16.37 18.18 11.34
N SER A 45 15.47 17.59 10.53
CA SER A 45 14.27 18.33 10.09
C SER A 45 13.30 18.57 11.25
N LYS A 46 13.08 19.85 11.54
CA LYS A 46 12.05 20.35 12.47
C LYS A 46 10.63 20.29 11.89
N PHE A 47 10.51 20.16 10.57
CA PHE A 47 9.24 20.23 9.83
C PHE A 47 8.72 18.86 9.40
N ARG A 48 9.39 17.77 9.81
CA ARG A 48 8.86 16.41 9.63
C ARG A 48 7.56 16.27 10.43
N PHE A 49 6.51 15.71 9.85
CA PHE A 49 5.32 15.33 10.63
C PHE A 49 5.74 14.27 11.65
N SER A 50 5.54 14.56 12.94
CA SER A 50 6.01 13.72 14.04
C SER A 50 4.86 13.08 14.83
N LEU A 51 5.23 12.17 15.74
CA LEU A 51 4.30 11.34 16.51
C LEU A 51 4.03 11.93 17.91
N ASP A 52 4.87 12.86 18.36
CA ASP A 52 4.98 13.27 19.76
C ASP A 52 3.81 14.16 20.24
N GLN A 53 2.80 14.36 19.38
CA GLN A 53 1.56 15.07 19.66
C GLN A 53 0.39 14.30 19.03
N GLU A 54 -0.36 13.52 19.83
CA GLU A 54 -1.75 13.21 19.50
C GLU A 54 -2.58 14.48 19.76
N LEU A 55 -2.66 15.34 18.75
CA LEU A 55 -3.53 16.52 18.78
C LEU A 55 -4.98 16.06 18.87
N PHE A 56 -5.66 16.38 19.97
CA PHE A 56 -7.08 16.09 20.16
C PHE A 56 -7.94 16.99 19.27
N LEU A 57 -8.06 16.62 17.99
CA LEU A 57 -8.87 17.31 16.98
C LEU A 57 -10.38 17.37 17.31
N GLU A 58 -10.82 16.74 18.40
CA GLU A 58 -12.22 16.64 18.85
C GLU A 58 -12.85 17.99 19.26
N LYS A 59 -12.09 19.10 19.21
CA LYS A 59 -12.55 20.47 19.41
C LYS A 59 -12.32 21.41 18.21
N LEU A 60 -11.75 20.94 17.10
CA LEU A 60 -11.67 21.76 15.89
C LEU A 60 -12.95 21.60 15.07
N SER A 61 -13.71 22.69 14.94
CA SER A 61 -14.62 22.92 13.82
C SER A 61 -14.24 24.24 13.16
N ILE A 62 -13.92 24.18 11.87
CA ILE A 62 -13.59 25.36 11.06
C ILE A 62 -14.76 26.37 11.10
N LEU A 63 -16.00 25.85 11.21
CA LEU A 63 -17.24 26.62 11.20
C LEU A 63 -17.68 27.15 12.56
N GLU A 64 -17.06 26.73 13.67
CA GLU A 64 -17.32 27.32 14.99
C GLU A 64 -16.34 28.46 15.26
N ALA A 65 -15.04 28.25 15.01
CA ALA A 65 -14.04 29.33 15.06
C ALA A 65 -14.43 30.52 14.17
N ALA A 66 -14.85 30.29 12.92
CA ALA A 66 -15.31 31.35 12.01
C ALA A 66 -16.61 32.06 12.44
N LYS A 67 -17.39 31.50 13.38
CA LYS A 67 -18.55 32.16 14.00
C LYS A 67 -18.17 32.92 15.27
N GLU A 68 -17.19 32.42 16.02
CA GLU A 68 -16.64 33.15 17.17
C GLU A 68 -15.86 34.39 16.71
N GLU A 69 -15.06 34.29 15.63
CA GLU A 69 -14.42 35.48 15.04
C GLU A 69 -15.43 36.51 14.51
N LYS A 70 -16.52 36.07 13.85
CA LYS A 70 -17.57 37.02 13.42
C LYS A 70 -18.28 37.67 14.61
N LYS A 71 -18.38 36.99 15.76
CA LYS A 71 -18.88 37.58 17.01
C LYS A 71 -17.87 38.56 17.62
N THR A 72 -16.57 38.25 17.66
CA THR A 72 -15.57 39.17 18.22
C THR A 72 -15.40 40.40 17.33
N GLN A 73 -15.44 40.27 16.00
CA GLN A 73 -15.49 41.41 15.09
C GLN A 73 -16.73 42.28 15.30
N THR A 74 -17.92 41.71 15.50
CA THR A 74 -19.10 42.53 15.85
C THR A 74 -18.94 43.20 17.21
N LEU A 75 -18.39 42.50 18.22
CA LEU A 75 -18.16 43.06 19.55
C LEU A 75 -17.11 44.18 19.56
N ASP A 76 -16.03 44.06 18.80
CA ASP A 76 -15.06 45.16 18.61
C ASP A 76 -15.71 46.34 17.88
N SER A 77 -16.60 46.08 16.90
CA SER A 77 -17.33 47.15 16.24
C SER A 77 -18.33 47.86 17.16
N GLU A 78 -19.06 47.12 18.01
CA GLU A 78 -19.96 47.68 19.03
C GLU A 78 -19.19 48.40 20.13
N ALA A 79 -18.07 47.85 20.62
CA ALA A 79 -17.22 48.48 21.63
C ALA A 79 -16.61 49.78 21.10
N LYS A 80 -16.13 49.80 19.85
CA LYS A 80 -15.64 51.01 19.17
C LYS A 80 -16.75 52.04 18.98
N HIS A 81 -17.96 51.61 18.58
CA HIS A 81 -19.11 52.50 18.42
C HIS A 81 -19.63 53.06 19.77
N THR A 82 -19.51 52.28 20.84
CA THR A 82 -19.84 52.69 22.22
C THR A 82 -18.80 53.69 22.75
N LEU A 83 -17.51 53.44 22.52
CA LEU A 83 -16.43 54.39 22.82
C LEU A 83 -16.61 55.72 22.09
N MET A 84 -17.03 55.71 20.81
CA MET A 84 -17.30 56.95 20.08
C MET A 84 -18.54 57.70 20.62
N GLN A 85 -19.53 56.98 21.17
CA GLN A 85 -20.65 57.58 21.92
C GLN A 85 -20.23 58.14 23.29
N GLU A 86 -19.42 57.44 24.08
CA GLU A 86 -18.91 57.93 25.37
C GLU A 86 -17.97 59.13 25.21
N LEU A 87 -17.25 59.21 24.07
CA LEU A 87 -16.45 60.37 23.68
C LEU A 87 -17.28 61.53 23.08
N GLY A 88 -18.60 61.39 22.98
CA GLY A 88 -19.51 62.47 22.59
C GLY A 88 -19.47 62.86 21.11
N ILE A 89 -19.05 61.96 20.21
CA ILE A 89 -18.96 62.23 18.78
C ILE A 89 -20.29 61.83 18.11
N GLU A 90 -21.19 62.79 17.93
CA GLU A 90 -22.40 62.58 17.11
C GLU A 90 -22.06 62.48 15.62
N SER A 91 -22.69 61.53 14.93
CA SER A 91 -22.50 61.28 13.50
C SER A 91 -23.26 62.29 12.64
N ALA A 92 -22.59 63.35 12.22
CA ALA A 92 -23.07 64.23 11.15
C ALA A 92 -22.87 63.57 9.77
N GLU A 93 -23.82 63.77 8.86
CA GLU A 93 -23.70 63.37 7.45
C GLU A 93 -22.88 64.39 6.64
N LEU A 94 -22.41 63.94 5.47
CA LEU A 94 -21.87 64.69 4.32
C LEU A 94 -20.36 64.99 4.24
N GLU A 95 -19.82 64.50 3.12
CA GLU A 95 -18.86 65.13 2.19
C GLU A 95 -17.36 65.20 2.53
N GLU A 96 -16.59 65.05 1.45
CA GLU A 96 -15.14 64.86 1.44
C GLU A 96 -14.40 66.20 1.47
N GLN A 97 -13.44 66.37 2.38
CA GLN A 97 -12.27 67.22 2.13
C GLN A 97 -11.10 66.90 3.07
N GLU A 98 -9.90 66.81 2.50
CA GLU A 98 -8.67 66.46 3.21
C GLU A 98 -8.10 67.63 4.03
N ILE A 99 -7.59 67.34 5.23
CA ILE A 99 -6.59 68.20 5.91
C ILE A 99 -5.45 67.30 6.40
N LYS A 100 -4.21 67.76 6.22
CA LYS A 100 -2.98 66.98 6.36
C LYS A 100 -2.42 66.92 7.79
N GLU A 101 -1.77 65.81 8.10
CA GLU A 101 -0.77 65.69 9.18
C GLU A 101 0.64 65.38 8.59
N PRO A 102 1.73 65.53 9.36
CA PRO A 102 3.00 66.04 8.80
C PRO A 102 3.98 65.00 8.24
N GLU A 103 4.90 65.50 7.41
CA GLU A 103 5.98 64.75 6.76
C GLU A 103 6.92 64.04 7.76
N ILE A 104 7.07 62.72 7.59
CA ILE A 104 8.35 62.03 7.85
C ILE A 104 8.94 61.71 6.47
N LYS A 105 10.20 62.09 6.25
CA LYS A 105 10.86 61.97 4.95
C LYS A 105 11.57 60.63 4.82
N GLU A 106 11.08 59.80 3.91
CA GLU A 106 11.91 58.82 3.20
C GLU A 106 12.08 59.28 1.74
N GLU A 107 13.26 59.08 1.17
CA GLU A 107 13.68 59.76 -0.06
C GLU A 107 13.36 58.94 -1.33
N GLU A 108 12.60 59.58 -2.24
CA GLU A 108 12.48 59.32 -3.68
C GLU A 108 12.61 57.87 -4.20
N SER A 109 11.48 57.19 -4.42
CA SER A 109 11.41 56.13 -5.43
C SER A 109 10.06 56.08 -6.18
N GLY A 110 9.94 56.85 -7.27
CA GLY A 110 9.04 56.61 -8.39
C GLY A 110 7.52 56.73 -8.15
N GLU A 111 6.88 57.69 -8.82
CA GLU A 111 5.42 57.80 -8.88
C GLU A 111 4.78 56.52 -9.45
N ILE A 112 3.85 55.91 -8.72
CA ILE A 112 3.05 54.76 -9.21
C ILE A 112 1.89 55.31 -10.04
N SER A 113 1.80 54.93 -11.31
CA SER A 113 0.77 55.44 -12.23
C SER A 113 0.24 54.38 -13.21
N ASN A 114 -0.60 53.47 -12.71
CA ASN A 114 -1.42 52.57 -13.52
C ASN A 114 -2.67 52.11 -12.75
N GLU A 115 -3.87 52.45 -13.23
CA GLU A 115 -5.14 51.93 -12.68
C GLU A 115 -5.16 50.39 -12.69
N ALA A 116 -4.58 49.79 -13.74
CA ALA A 116 -4.46 48.34 -13.92
C ALA A 116 -3.48 47.64 -12.95
N GLU A 117 -2.65 48.39 -12.21
CA GLU A 117 -1.81 47.82 -11.13
C GLU A 117 -2.62 47.74 -9.83
N LEU A 118 -3.41 48.78 -9.52
CA LEU A 118 -4.35 48.78 -8.39
C LEU A 118 -5.44 47.70 -8.51
N GLU A 119 -6.00 47.49 -9.70
CA GLU A 119 -6.94 46.37 -9.96
C GLU A 119 -6.33 44.99 -9.64
N VAL A 120 -5.02 44.83 -9.90
CA VAL A 120 -4.30 43.58 -9.62
C VAL A 120 -4.02 43.41 -8.13
N GLU A 121 -3.67 44.49 -7.42
CA GLU A 121 -3.48 44.45 -5.96
C GLU A 121 -4.80 44.13 -5.23
N GLU A 122 -5.93 44.68 -5.66
CA GLU A 122 -7.25 44.33 -5.12
C GLU A 122 -7.60 42.84 -5.30
N GLU A 123 -7.40 42.27 -6.49
CA GLU A 123 -7.72 40.86 -6.72
C GLU A 123 -6.73 39.91 -6.03
N VAL A 124 -5.44 40.29 -5.90
CA VAL A 124 -4.48 39.59 -5.04
C VAL A 124 -4.96 39.58 -3.58
N ARG A 125 -5.45 40.72 -3.06
CA ARG A 125 -5.97 40.81 -1.69
C ARG A 125 -7.18 39.91 -1.48
N ARG A 126 -8.16 39.92 -2.40
CA ARG A 126 -9.33 39.02 -2.36
C ARG A 126 -8.94 37.53 -2.39
N ILE A 127 -7.87 37.17 -3.10
CA ILE A 127 -7.32 35.81 -3.12
C ILE A 127 -6.71 35.42 -1.77
N ILE A 128 -6.08 36.36 -1.05
CA ILE A 128 -5.57 36.16 0.31
C ILE A 128 -6.76 35.99 1.27
N ASP A 129 -7.76 36.87 1.25
CA ASP A 129 -8.92 36.82 2.15
C ASP A 129 -9.68 35.47 2.05
N ASP A 130 -9.94 34.97 0.83
CA ASP A 130 -10.60 33.66 0.60
C ASP A 130 -9.76 32.46 1.11
N MET A 131 -8.43 32.59 1.05
CA MET A 131 -7.45 31.59 1.49
C MET A 131 -7.31 31.59 3.01
N GLU A 132 -7.31 32.76 3.66
CA GLU A 132 -7.35 32.86 5.11
C GLU A 132 -8.66 32.27 5.67
N GLU A 133 -9.80 32.50 5.02
CA GLU A 133 -11.10 31.94 5.45
C GLU A 133 -11.13 30.39 5.45
N ILE A 134 -10.24 29.70 4.72
CA ILE A 134 -10.15 28.22 4.77
C ILE A 134 -9.02 27.72 5.70
N ILE A 135 -7.96 28.52 5.88
CA ILE A 135 -6.76 28.13 6.62
C ILE A 135 -6.81 28.52 8.10
N LYS A 136 -7.21 29.76 8.41
CA LYS A 136 -7.07 30.38 9.73
C LYS A 136 -7.63 29.53 10.89
N PRO A 137 -8.79 28.84 10.76
CA PRO A 137 -9.29 27.97 11.83
C PRO A 137 -8.45 26.72 12.14
N VAL A 138 -7.47 26.36 11.31
CA VAL A 138 -6.50 25.28 11.55
C VAL A 138 -5.04 25.77 11.59
N GLU A 139 -4.78 27.08 11.53
CA GLU A 139 -3.44 27.69 11.49
C GLU A 139 -2.52 27.18 12.62
N ASN A 140 -3.05 27.06 13.84
CA ASN A 140 -2.34 26.53 15.01
C ASN A 140 -1.81 25.08 14.86
N ILE A 141 -2.28 24.32 13.87
CA ILE A 141 -1.89 22.93 13.61
C ILE A 141 -1.41 22.68 12.16
N ILE A 142 -1.43 23.70 11.29
CA ILE A 142 -1.29 23.54 9.83
C ILE A 142 0.10 23.06 9.39
N ASP A 143 1.14 23.37 10.16
CA ASP A 143 2.51 22.92 9.91
C ASP A 143 2.91 21.71 10.78
N LEU A 144 1.99 21.18 11.61
CA LEU A 144 2.24 20.09 12.57
C LEU A 144 1.54 18.78 12.19
N GLU A 145 0.30 18.86 11.69
CA GLU A 145 -0.52 17.72 11.28
C GLU A 145 -0.66 17.69 9.75
N PRO A 146 -0.41 16.57 9.05
CA PRO A 146 -0.65 16.47 7.61
C PRO A 146 -2.14 16.64 7.30
N ILE A 147 -2.49 17.73 6.61
CA ILE A 147 -3.89 18.19 6.42
C ILE A 147 -4.18 18.42 4.94
N VAL A 148 -5.33 17.91 4.51
CA VAL A 148 -6.00 18.31 3.26
C VAL A 148 -7.37 18.88 3.62
N ILE A 149 -7.66 20.13 3.20
CA ILE A 149 -8.97 20.77 3.37
C ILE A 149 -9.62 20.90 2.00
N VAL A 150 -10.86 20.44 1.83
CA VAL A 150 -11.67 20.67 0.62
C VAL A 150 -12.98 21.34 0.99
N ARG A 151 -13.23 22.51 0.39
CA ARG A 151 -14.47 23.28 0.52
C ARG A 151 -15.14 23.37 -0.84
N ILE A 152 -16.46 23.13 -0.89
CA ILE A 152 -17.29 23.43 -2.06
C ILE A 152 -18.36 24.42 -1.62
N ARG A 153 -18.57 25.50 -2.37
CA ARG A 153 -19.63 26.50 -2.15
C ARG A 153 -20.60 26.47 -3.33
N GLU A 154 -21.92 26.48 -3.10
CA GLU A 154 -22.97 26.61 -4.14
C GLU A 154 -23.44 28.08 -4.19
N TYR A 155 -23.54 28.65 -5.39
CA TYR A 155 -24.10 30.00 -5.59
C TYR A 155 -24.95 30.07 -6.87
N GLU A 156 -25.86 31.04 -6.96
CA GLU A 156 -26.73 31.17 -8.14
C GLU A 156 -25.93 31.43 -9.42
N ALA A 157 -26.31 30.77 -10.50
CA ALA A 157 -25.64 30.95 -11.79
C ALA A 157 -26.17 32.21 -12.50
N PRO A 158 -25.29 33.13 -12.94
CA PRO A 158 -25.69 34.29 -13.73
C PRO A 158 -26.59 33.90 -14.90
N SER A 159 -27.68 34.65 -15.09
CA SER A 159 -28.75 34.33 -16.06
C SER A 159 -28.24 34.18 -17.50
N PHE A 160 -27.18 34.90 -17.88
CA PHE A 160 -26.55 34.79 -19.19
C PHE A 160 -25.75 33.48 -19.40
N LEU A 161 -25.30 32.83 -18.32
CA LEU A 161 -24.62 31.53 -18.40
C LEU A 161 -25.62 30.36 -18.42
N THR A 162 -26.80 30.54 -17.84
CA THR A 162 -27.84 29.50 -17.81
C THR A 162 -28.71 29.49 -19.07
N SER A 163 -28.84 30.62 -19.78
CA SER A 163 -29.64 30.72 -21.01
C SER A 163 -29.11 29.90 -22.20
N GLU A 164 -27.79 29.71 -22.33
CA GLU A 164 -27.20 28.80 -23.33
C GLU A 164 -27.40 27.32 -22.99
N LEU A 165 -27.55 27.00 -21.70
CA LEU A 165 -27.67 25.63 -21.22
C LEU A 165 -29.15 25.24 -21.15
N SER A 166 -29.60 24.43 -22.12
CA SER A 166 -30.98 23.90 -22.20
C SER A 166 -31.39 22.92 -21.09
N GLN A 167 -30.71 22.96 -19.94
CA GLN A 167 -30.91 22.11 -18.77
C GLN A 167 -31.46 22.93 -17.60
N LYS A 168 -32.48 22.42 -16.92
CA LYS A 168 -33.02 23.04 -15.71
C LYS A 168 -32.10 22.77 -14.52
N ASN A 169 -32.08 23.70 -13.56
CA ASN A 169 -31.37 23.60 -12.28
C ASN A 169 -29.82 23.51 -12.41
N VAL A 170 -29.25 24.36 -13.27
CA VAL A 170 -27.80 24.65 -13.30
C VAL A 170 -27.46 25.62 -12.17
N MET A 171 -26.47 25.28 -11.36
CA MET A 171 -25.91 26.12 -10.29
C MET A 171 -24.43 26.40 -10.57
N SER A 172 -23.91 27.48 -10.00
CA SER A 172 -22.47 27.73 -9.96
C SER A 172 -21.86 27.13 -8.70
N PHE A 173 -20.61 26.69 -8.80
CA PHE A 173 -19.86 26.15 -7.70
C PHE A 173 -18.46 26.75 -7.64
N ILE A 174 -18.03 27.10 -6.43
CA ILE A 174 -16.60 27.28 -6.13
C ILE A 174 -16.10 25.95 -5.57
N PHE A 175 -14.99 25.43 -6.09
CA PHE A 175 -14.23 24.34 -5.49
C PHE A 175 -12.90 24.91 -5.00
N GLU A 176 -12.58 24.64 -3.75
CA GLU A 176 -11.41 25.12 -3.05
C GLU A 176 -10.72 23.93 -2.38
N ILE A 177 -9.40 23.87 -2.49
CA ILE A 177 -8.57 22.88 -1.79
C ILE A 177 -7.33 23.56 -1.23
N PHE A 178 -6.93 23.15 -0.02
CA PHE A 178 -5.61 23.39 0.54
C PHE A 178 -4.93 22.05 0.87
N ASP A 179 -3.62 21.96 0.62
CA ASP A 179 -2.73 20.92 1.12
C ASP A 179 -1.45 21.50 1.72
N ASN A 180 -0.95 20.94 2.83
CA ASN A 180 0.37 21.25 3.39
C ASN A 180 1.48 20.36 2.82
N GLY A 181 1.44 20.08 1.52
CA GLY A 181 2.41 19.24 0.83
C GLY A 181 3.73 19.95 0.52
N THR A 182 4.44 19.49 -0.52
CA THR A 182 5.76 20.05 -0.91
C THR A 182 5.74 21.52 -1.32
N GLY A 183 4.56 22.03 -1.70
CA GLY A 183 4.40 23.21 -2.54
C GLY A 183 4.96 23.02 -3.96
N MET A 184 4.93 24.11 -4.72
CA MET A 184 5.53 24.26 -6.06
C MET A 184 6.43 25.48 -6.10
N SER A 185 7.56 25.38 -6.80
CA SER A 185 8.38 26.56 -7.11
C SER A 185 7.65 27.50 -8.07
N ARG A 186 8.03 28.79 -8.11
CA ARG A 186 7.59 29.75 -9.14
C ARG A 186 7.78 29.22 -10.58
N ILE A 187 8.78 28.36 -10.82
CA ILE A 187 9.04 27.73 -12.13
C ILE A 187 8.04 26.60 -12.42
N ASP A 188 7.63 25.85 -11.40
CA ASP A 188 6.67 24.74 -11.54
C ASP A 188 5.22 25.25 -11.58
N LEU A 189 4.89 26.31 -10.85
CA LEU A 189 3.61 27.01 -10.97
C LEU A 189 3.36 27.55 -12.39
N ARG A 190 4.43 27.93 -13.12
CA ARG A 190 4.38 28.30 -14.55
C ARG A 190 4.11 27.12 -15.49
N LYS A 191 4.36 25.87 -15.06
CA LYS A 191 4.05 24.62 -15.78
C LYS A 191 2.66 24.07 -15.40
N PHE A 192 2.31 24.17 -14.13
CA PHE A 192 1.11 23.59 -13.52
C PHE A 192 -0.17 24.02 -14.22
N GLY A 193 -0.95 23.06 -14.72
CA GLY A 193 -2.16 23.32 -15.51
C GLY A 193 -1.98 23.26 -17.03
N LYS A 194 -0.74 23.13 -17.53
CA LYS A 194 -0.48 22.67 -18.91
C LYS A 194 -0.64 21.15 -18.96
N TYR A 195 -1.35 20.66 -19.97
CA TYR A 195 -1.45 19.22 -20.27
C TYR A 195 -0.07 18.60 -20.49
N LEU A 196 0.11 17.36 -20.02
CA LEU A 196 1.36 16.57 -20.09
C LEU A 196 2.59 17.16 -19.36
N ALA A 197 2.47 18.34 -18.74
CA ALA A 197 3.54 18.94 -17.94
C ALA A 197 3.52 18.42 -16.49
N SER A 198 3.84 17.14 -16.28
CA SER A 198 3.82 16.50 -14.95
C SER A 198 5.14 15.83 -14.59
N SER A 199 5.60 16.03 -13.35
CA SER A 199 6.70 15.29 -12.74
C SER A 199 6.38 13.79 -12.61
N LYS A 200 5.10 13.43 -12.41
CA LYS A 200 4.63 12.04 -12.22
C LYS A 200 4.73 11.17 -13.49
N SER A 201 5.01 11.77 -14.65
CA SER A 201 5.21 11.07 -15.93
C SER A 201 6.67 10.96 -16.38
N LEU A 202 7.63 11.48 -15.59
CA LEU A 202 9.07 11.31 -15.88
C LEU A 202 9.58 9.93 -15.44
N GLU A 203 9.11 9.45 -14.29
CA GLU A 203 9.53 8.18 -13.69
C GLU A 203 8.34 7.26 -13.42
N LEU A 204 8.44 6.02 -13.90
CA LEU A 204 7.49 4.94 -13.67
C LEU A 204 7.57 4.47 -12.20
N LYS A 205 6.80 5.09 -11.31
CA LYS A 205 6.68 4.70 -9.90
C LYS A 205 5.20 4.65 -9.46
N GLN A 206 4.92 3.98 -8.34
CA GLN A 206 3.56 3.95 -7.80
C GLN A 206 3.14 5.37 -7.38
N THR A 207 2.03 5.83 -7.96
CA THR A 207 1.44 7.17 -7.79
C THR A 207 -0.08 7.04 -7.84
N ARG A 208 -0.79 8.03 -7.29
CA ARG A 208 -2.25 8.13 -7.43
C ARG A 208 -2.63 8.61 -8.84
N GLY A 209 -1.96 9.67 -9.33
CA GLY A 209 -2.13 10.22 -10.69
C GLY A 209 -0.90 10.03 -11.59
N SER A 210 -1.09 9.55 -12.84
CA SER A 210 0.01 9.00 -13.67
C SER A 210 0.37 9.70 -14.99
N GLN A 211 -0.42 10.65 -15.51
CA GLN A 211 -0.27 11.14 -16.91
C GLN A 211 -0.45 12.65 -17.13
N GLY A 212 -0.60 13.47 -16.09
CA GLY A 212 -0.69 14.93 -16.27
C GLY A 212 -1.90 15.45 -17.06
N PHE A 213 -3.02 14.72 -17.06
CA PHE A 213 -4.29 15.14 -17.68
C PHE A 213 -5.32 15.68 -16.69
N GLY A 214 -5.21 15.33 -15.40
CA GLY A 214 -6.21 15.57 -14.35
C GLY A 214 -6.55 17.04 -14.11
N SER A 215 -5.73 17.73 -13.30
CA SER A 215 -5.88 19.16 -13.02
C SER A 215 -6.01 20.03 -14.29
N PRO A 216 -5.23 19.84 -15.37
CA PRO A 216 -5.44 20.55 -16.64
C PRO A 216 -6.83 20.36 -17.27
N SER A 217 -7.50 19.22 -17.02
CA SER A 217 -8.88 18.99 -17.45
C SER A 217 -9.91 19.64 -16.51
N ALA A 218 -9.69 19.62 -15.20
CA ALA A 218 -10.50 20.40 -14.26
C ALA A 218 -10.43 21.90 -14.59
N PHE A 219 -9.23 22.44 -14.77
CA PHE A 219 -8.99 23.83 -15.17
C PHE A 219 -9.67 24.16 -16.50
N SER A 220 -9.56 23.25 -17.48
CA SER A 220 -10.23 23.42 -18.76
C SER A 220 -11.76 23.43 -18.61
N ASP A 221 -12.33 22.54 -17.82
CA ASP A 221 -13.78 22.46 -17.59
C ASP A 221 -14.32 23.69 -16.82
N ALA A 222 -13.62 24.15 -15.78
CA ALA A 222 -13.95 25.37 -15.04
C ALA A 222 -14.09 26.57 -15.99
N GLN A 223 -13.01 26.87 -16.75
CA GLN A 223 -13.00 27.92 -17.76
C GLN A 223 -14.09 27.73 -18.83
N ASN A 224 -14.32 26.49 -19.31
CA ASN A 224 -15.31 26.20 -20.36
C ASN A 224 -16.77 26.23 -19.86
N THR A 225 -17.00 26.42 -18.55
CA THR A 225 -18.35 26.53 -17.97
C THR A 225 -18.65 27.89 -17.33
N THR A 226 -17.71 28.53 -16.64
CA THR A 226 -17.95 29.86 -16.02
C THR A 226 -17.28 31.03 -16.72
N GLY A 227 -16.32 30.79 -17.62
CA GLY A 227 -15.47 31.84 -18.18
C GLY A 227 -14.50 32.49 -17.18
N LYS A 228 -14.48 32.05 -15.92
CA LYS A 228 -13.55 32.55 -14.89
C LYS A 228 -12.16 31.87 -14.99
N PRO A 229 -11.10 32.55 -14.52
CA PRO A 229 -9.74 32.00 -14.46
C PRO A 229 -9.58 30.94 -13.35
N ILE A 230 -8.35 30.41 -13.25
CA ILE A 230 -7.88 29.55 -12.15
C ILE A 230 -6.97 30.38 -11.24
N VAL A 231 -7.28 30.36 -9.95
CA VAL A 231 -6.43 30.89 -8.89
C VAL A 231 -5.60 29.75 -8.29
N ALA A 232 -4.31 29.98 -8.13
CA ALA A 232 -3.38 29.07 -7.46
C ALA A 232 -2.34 29.84 -6.62
N VAL A 233 -2.27 29.53 -5.33
CA VAL A 233 -1.22 29.99 -4.41
C VAL A 233 -0.39 28.77 -4.00
N SER A 234 0.94 28.89 -3.95
CA SER A 234 1.80 27.79 -3.49
C SER A 234 3.11 28.28 -2.89
N LYS A 235 3.60 27.56 -1.88
CA LYS A 235 4.81 27.90 -1.11
C LYS A 235 5.61 26.64 -0.82
N THR A 236 6.92 26.68 -1.03
CA THR A 236 7.82 25.60 -0.59
C THR A 236 8.47 25.98 0.74
N ILE A 237 8.91 24.98 1.51
CA ILE A 237 9.67 25.19 2.76
C ILE A 237 11.03 25.90 2.57
N GLU A 238 11.42 26.17 1.32
CA GLU A 238 12.65 26.86 0.93
C GLU A 238 12.40 28.34 0.55
N THR A 239 11.12 28.77 0.49
CA THR A 239 10.70 30.13 0.11
C THR A 239 10.00 30.84 1.28
N VAL A 240 10.43 32.07 1.59
CA VAL A 240 9.85 32.91 2.66
C VAL A 240 8.39 33.26 2.36
N TYR A 241 8.14 33.75 1.15
CA TYR A 241 6.83 34.12 0.63
C TYR A 241 6.18 32.97 -0.14
N ALA A 242 4.84 32.95 -0.22
CA ALA A 242 4.11 32.12 -1.18
C ALA A 242 4.08 32.82 -2.55
N THR A 243 3.98 32.07 -3.64
CA THR A 243 3.72 32.64 -4.97
C THR A 243 2.25 32.46 -5.34
N VAL A 244 1.52 33.56 -5.54
CA VAL A 244 0.17 33.60 -6.13
C VAL A 244 0.23 33.70 -7.65
N SER A 245 -0.73 33.10 -8.35
CA SER A 245 -0.96 33.35 -9.78
C SER A 245 -2.39 33.04 -10.18
N GLU A 246 -2.94 33.88 -11.05
CA GLU A 246 -4.26 33.71 -11.66
C GLU A 246 -4.14 33.62 -13.19
N PHE A 247 -4.73 32.59 -13.80
CA PHE A 247 -4.52 32.30 -15.20
C PHE A 247 -5.64 31.54 -15.91
N PHE A 248 -5.68 31.72 -17.22
CA PHE A 248 -6.38 30.88 -18.18
C PHE A 248 -5.40 29.92 -18.86
N THR A 249 -5.88 28.72 -19.23
CA THR A 249 -5.14 27.76 -20.07
C THR A 249 -5.63 27.89 -21.52
N THR A 250 -4.73 28.08 -22.48
CA THR A 250 -5.10 28.30 -23.90
C THR A 250 -5.25 26.97 -24.66
N SER A 251 -5.94 26.99 -25.81
CA SER A 251 -6.03 25.81 -26.69
C SER A 251 -4.67 25.37 -27.25
N LYS A 252 -3.65 26.25 -27.25
CA LYS A 252 -2.25 25.93 -27.60
C LYS A 252 -1.48 25.22 -26.48
N ASN A 253 -2.11 24.96 -25.32
CA ASN A 253 -1.48 24.44 -24.09
C ASN A 253 -0.52 25.43 -23.40
N GLU A 254 -0.82 26.72 -23.51
CA GLU A 254 -0.07 27.81 -22.86
C GLU A 254 -0.89 28.39 -21.70
N LYS A 255 -0.31 29.31 -20.91
CA LYS A 255 -1.04 30.13 -19.94
C LYS A 255 -1.19 31.55 -20.48
N LYS A 256 -2.38 32.13 -20.35
CA LYS A 256 -2.57 33.60 -20.32
C LYS A 256 -2.81 33.96 -18.86
N TYR A 257 -1.93 34.74 -18.26
CA TYR A 257 -2.13 35.23 -16.89
C TYR A 257 -3.12 36.39 -16.87
N LEU A 258 -3.82 36.54 -15.75
CA LEU A 258 -4.34 37.82 -15.29
C LEU A 258 -3.35 38.34 -14.24
N ILE A 259 -3.18 37.60 -13.15
CA ILE A 259 -2.10 37.80 -12.17
C ILE A 259 -0.94 36.86 -12.50
N HIS A 260 0.20 37.45 -12.88
CA HIS A 260 1.46 36.70 -13.08
C HIS A 260 1.95 36.05 -11.77
N PRO A 261 2.89 35.09 -11.82
CA PRO A 261 3.46 34.48 -10.60
C PRO A 261 4.24 35.49 -9.74
N THR A 262 3.54 36.08 -8.77
CA THR A 262 3.95 37.16 -7.86
C THR A 262 4.03 36.62 -6.43
N ASP A 263 4.88 37.18 -5.58
CA ASP A 263 5.05 36.71 -4.20
C ASP A 263 4.16 37.49 -3.22
N ILE A 264 3.66 36.79 -2.20
CA ILE A 264 2.76 37.28 -1.14
C ILE A 264 3.08 36.61 0.19
N ASP A 265 2.66 37.22 1.30
CA ASP A 265 2.61 36.56 2.60
C ASP A 265 1.52 35.46 2.66
N SER A 266 1.61 34.59 3.66
CA SER A 266 0.77 33.38 3.73
C SER A 266 0.71 32.76 5.14
N PRO A 267 -0.47 32.33 5.64
CA PRO A 267 -0.66 31.71 6.96
C PRO A 267 -0.24 30.23 7.03
N PHE A 268 0.84 29.85 6.32
CA PHE A 268 1.41 28.49 6.31
C PHE A 268 2.89 28.52 5.89
N LEU A 269 3.67 27.51 6.29
CA LEU A 269 5.09 27.40 5.91
C LEU A 269 5.30 26.72 4.55
N HIS A 270 4.46 25.74 4.20
CA HIS A 270 4.54 25.04 2.92
C HIS A 270 3.17 24.46 2.50
N GLY A 271 2.89 24.45 1.19
CA GLY A 271 1.62 23.94 0.70
C GLY A 271 1.14 24.50 -0.64
N THR A 272 -0.09 24.19 -0.98
CA THR A 272 -0.79 24.68 -2.18
C THR A 272 -2.27 24.96 -1.86
N TYR A 273 -2.77 26.13 -2.25
CA TYR A 273 -4.19 26.47 -2.29
C TYR A 273 -4.65 26.66 -3.75
N ILE A 274 -5.74 26.02 -4.14
CA ILE A 274 -6.34 26.10 -5.49
C ILE A 274 -7.82 26.44 -5.38
N LYS A 275 -8.26 27.46 -6.13
CA LYS A 275 -9.67 27.90 -6.22
C LYS A 275 -10.15 27.88 -7.68
N LEU A 276 -11.28 27.21 -7.92
CA LEU A 276 -11.87 26.96 -9.23
C LEU A 276 -13.37 27.28 -9.24
N ASN A 277 -13.86 27.83 -10.35
CA ASN A 277 -15.28 28.16 -10.53
C ASN A 277 -15.86 27.34 -11.69
N TYR A 278 -16.92 26.56 -11.48
CA TYR A 278 -17.53 25.70 -12.51
C TYR A 278 -19.06 25.68 -12.42
N LEU A 279 -19.72 25.43 -13.54
CA LEU A 279 -21.16 25.13 -13.55
C LEU A 279 -21.41 23.63 -13.50
N ASN A 280 -22.49 23.23 -12.81
CA ASN A 280 -23.01 21.86 -12.82
C ASN A 280 -24.52 21.83 -12.55
N VAL A 281 -25.13 20.65 -12.62
CA VAL A 281 -26.39 20.38 -11.89
C VAL A 281 -26.21 20.63 -10.39
N LYS A 282 -27.32 20.88 -9.67
CA LYS A 282 -27.32 20.98 -8.20
C LYS A 282 -26.62 19.80 -7.51
N TYR A 283 -25.88 20.09 -6.43
CA TYR A 283 -25.10 19.11 -5.68
C TYR A 283 -26.00 18.11 -4.93
N ILE A 284 -25.72 16.81 -5.08
CA ILE A 284 -26.37 15.71 -4.35
C ILE A 284 -25.41 15.09 -3.34
N ARG A 285 -25.80 15.12 -2.07
CA ARG A 285 -25.13 14.45 -0.95
C ARG A 285 -25.04 12.94 -1.13
N GLY A 286 -23.94 12.35 -0.69
CA GLY A 286 -23.63 10.92 -0.73
C GLY A 286 -22.67 10.49 -1.85
N TYR A 287 -22.30 11.39 -2.77
CA TYR A 287 -21.37 11.07 -3.87
C TYR A 287 -19.94 11.52 -3.58
N VAL A 288 -19.74 12.79 -3.23
CA VAL A 288 -18.41 13.33 -2.92
C VAL A 288 -17.95 12.83 -1.57
N GLU A 289 -18.84 12.85 -0.58
CA GLU A 289 -18.52 12.45 0.79
C GLU A 289 -18.19 10.96 0.89
N LYS A 290 -18.72 10.14 -0.03
CA LYS A 290 -18.34 8.72 -0.13
C LYS A 290 -16.95 8.53 -0.74
N TYR A 291 -16.57 9.38 -1.70
CA TYR A 291 -15.18 9.40 -2.19
C TYR A 291 -14.23 9.88 -1.09
N VAL A 292 -14.58 10.91 -0.31
CA VAL A 292 -13.76 11.41 0.80
C VAL A 292 -13.61 10.35 1.91
N GLU A 293 -14.71 9.72 2.37
CA GLU A 293 -14.69 8.61 3.34
C GLU A 293 -13.74 7.49 2.90
N GLU A 294 -13.90 7.01 1.66
CA GLU A 294 -13.07 5.93 1.12
C GLU A 294 -11.60 6.37 0.89
N THR A 295 -11.36 7.65 0.63
CA THR A 295 -10.00 8.19 0.47
C THR A 295 -9.29 8.31 1.82
N ALA A 296 -9.95 8.86 2.85
CA ALA A 296 -9.37 8.96 4.19
C ALA A 296 -9.07 7.56 4.77
N PHE A 297 -10.01 6.62 4.61
CA PHE A 297 -9.82 5.22 5.03
C PHE A 297 -8.56 4.57 4.43
N MET A 298 -8.28 4.79 3.14
CA MET A 298 -7.09 4.21 2.49
C MET A 298 -5.80 4.98 2.75
N ASN A 299 -5.88 6.17 3.36
CA ASN A 299 -4.75 7.05 3.60
C ASN A 299 -4.74 7.54 5.07
N PRO A 300 -4.81 6.63 6.07
CA PRO A 300 -5.07 6.96 7.48
C PRO A 300 -3.92 7.70 8.19
N HIS A 301 -2.87 8.07 7.46
CA HIS A 301 -1.70 8.82 7.93
C HIS A 301 -1.80 10.33 7.60
N ILE A 302 -2.94 10.78 7.04
CA ILE A 302 -3.23 12.17 6.70
C ILE A 302 -4.64 12.51 7.19
N THR A 303 -4.82 13.67 7.82
CA THR A 303 -6.13 14.21 8.21
C THR A 303 -6.80 14.86 6.99
N VAL A 304 -8.07 14.52 6.74
CA VAL A 304 -8.85 15.06 5.60
C VAL A 304 -10.11 15.76 6.11
N ILE A 305 -10.23 17.05 5.80
CA ILE A 305 -11.38 17.89 6.18
C ILE A 305 -12.19 18.20 4.92
N TYR A 306 -13.50 17.99 4.98
CA TYR A 306 -14.43 18.26 3.88
C TYR A 306 -15.62 19.10 4.31
N ILE A 307 -15.88 20.20 3.60
CA ILE A 307 -17.01 21.10 3.82
C ILE A 307 -17.92 21.05 2.60
N ASP A 308 -19.18 20.61 2.81
CA ASP A 308 -20.18 20.52 1.74
C ASP A 308 -20.82 21.88 1.40
N PRO A 309 -21.49 22.01 0.22
CA PRO A 309 -22.07 23.28 -0.23
C PRO A 309 -23.19 23.87 0.62
N TYR A 310 -23.63 23.16 1.66
CA TYR A 310 -24.63 23.59 2.62
C TYR A 310 -24.01 23.89 4.00
N GLY A 311 -22.68 24.02 4.06
CA GLY A 311 -21.95 24.28 5.30
C GLY A 311 -21.92 23.11 6.27
N LYS A 312 -21.99 21.85 5.80
CA LYS A 312 -21.72 20.69 6.66
C LYS A 312 -20.28 20.23 6.53
N GLU A 313 -19.54 20.40 7.62
CA GLU A 313 -18.19 19.90 7.83
C GLU A 313 -18.18 18.38 8.14
N ARG A 314 -17.08 17.72 7.74
CA ARG A 314 -16.67 16.36 8.13
C ARG A 314 -15.16 16.33 8.28
N ILE A 315 -14.68 15.85 9.43
CA ILE A 315 -13.25 15.72 9.71
C ILE A 315 -12.93 14.23 9.84
N TYR A 316 -12.07 13.74 8.95
CA TYR A 316 -11.51 12.40 9.00
C TYR A 316 -10.09 12.52 9.55
N ARG A 317 -9.94 12.35 10.87
CA ARG A 317 -8.65 12.46 11.57
C ARG A 317 -7.68 11.34 11.17
N ARG A 318 -6.37 11.62 11.27
CA ARG A 318 -5.29 10.62 11.19
C ARG A 318 -5.53 9.49 12.20
N LEU A 319 -5.52 8.24 11.72
CA LEU A 319 -5.74 7.01 12.51
C LEU A 319 -4.49 6.12 12.62
N ALA A 320 -3.50 6.34 11.73
CA ALA A 320 -2.21 5.67 11.69
C ALA A 320 -1.07 6.69 11.73
N SER A 321 -0.03 6.41 12.51
CA SER A 321 1.12 7.29 12.70
C SER A 321 2.24 7.10 11.67
N SER A 322 2.39 5.89 11.15
CA SER A 322 3.42 5.54 10.19
C SER A 322 3.03 5.96 8.78
N PHE A 323 3.85 6.82 8.17
CA PHE A 323 3.74 7.08 6.73
C PHE A 323 4.16 5.85 5.91
N PRO A 324 3.53 5.65 4.73
CA PRO A 324 3.92 4.61 3.79
C PRO A 324 5.34 4.80 3.28
N LYS A 325 5.99 3.72 2.83
CA LYS A 325 7.35 3.77 2.27
C LYS A 325 7.35 4.45 0.90
N GLU A 326 8.39 5.22 0.62
CA GLU A 326 8.55 5.92 -0.66
C GLU A 326 8.57 4.96 -1.87
N PRO A 327 7.68 5.14 -2.86
CA PRO A 327 7.68 4.36 -4.09
C PRO A 327 8.95 4.56 -4.92
N LYS A 328 9.70 3.47 -5.11
CA LYS A 328 10.88 3.45 -5.98
C LYS A 328 10.50 3.48 -7.47
N TYR A 329 11.39 4.03 -8.29
CA TYR A 329 11.31 3.90 -9.74
C TYR A 329 11.43 2.42 -10.18
N ALA A 330 10.49 2.01 -11.04
CA ALA A 330 10.41 0.68 -11.62
C ALA A 330 10.78 0.74 -13.11
N LYS A 331 11.95 0.18 -13.47
CA LYS A 331 12.28 -0.06 -14.87
C LYS A 331 11.26 -1.03 -15.51
N PRO A 332 10.91 -0.85 -16.80
CA PRO A 332 9.94 -1.73 -17.47
C PRO A 332 10.36 -3.20 -17.46
N HIS A 333 9.38 -4.10 -17.40
CA HIS A 333 9.60 -5.54 -17.46
C HIS A 333 9.45 -6.07 -18.90
N PRO A 334 10.35 -6.94 -19.39
CA PRO A 334 10.33 -7.38 -20.80
C PRO A 334 9.00 -7.98 -21.28
N SER A 335 8.26 -8.68 -20.41
CA SER A 335 6.95 -9.25 -20.77
C SER A 335 5.88 -8.19 -21.01
N SER A 336 5.92 -7.01 -20.38
CA SER A 336 4.87 -5.97 -20.52
C SER A 336 5.12 -4.96 -21.65
N VAL A 337 6.36 -4.86 -22.12
CA VAL A 337 6.81 -3.87 -23.14
C VAL A 337 6.25 -4.20 -24.53
N ASN A 338 5.47 -3.32 -25.13
CA ASN A 338 4.92 -3.50 -26.49
C ASN A 338 5.98 -3.20 -27.56
N ILE A 339 5.63 -3.45 -28.83
CA ILE A 339 6.53 -3.18 -29.97
C ILE A 339 6.86 -1.68 -30.06
N GLY A 340 5.86 -0.81 -29.90
CA GLY A 340 6.07 0.64 -29.83
C GLY A 340 6.92 1.06 -28.64
N ASP A 341 6.66 0.53 -27.45
CA ASP A 341 7.45 0.83 -26.24
C ASP A 341 8.92 0.47 -26.40
N LEU A 342 9.23 -0.68 -27.03
CA LEU A 342 10.61 -1.07 -27.34
C LEU A 342 11.23 -0.14 -28.39
N GLN A 343 10.48 0.22 -29.44
CA GLN A 343 10.94 1.13 -30.50
C GLN A 343 11.26 2.54 -29.93
N ASP A 344 10.41 3.06 -29.04
CA ASP A 344 10.59 4.35 -28.37
C ASP A 344 11.80 4.36 -27.42
N LEU A 345 12.05 3.25 -26.71
CA LEU A 345 13.24 3.09 -25.87
C LEU A 345 14.52 2.96 -26.70
N ILE A 346 14.46 2.26 -27.84
CA ILE A 346 15.58 2.10 -28.76
C ILE A 346 15.94 3.43 -29.44
N ALA A 347 14.95 4.21 -29.90
CA ALA A 347 15.16 5.51 -30.53
C ALA A 347 15.72 6.59 -29.58
N LYS A 348 15.57 6.40 -28.26
CA LYS A 348 16.09 7.30 -27.21
C LYS A 348 17.36 6.76 -26.52
N SER A 349 17.92 5.66 -27.04
CA SER A 349 19.02 4.94 -26.39
C SER A 349 20.41 5.50 -26.78
N GLU A 350 21.13 6.02 -25.79
CA GLU A 350 22.54 6.43 -25.93
C GLU A 350 23.54 5.25 -25.83
N HIS A 351 23.05 4.03 -25.54
CA HIS A 351 23.90 2.86 -25.35
C HIS A 351 24.55 2.40 -26.67
N ARG A 352 25.87 2.16 -26.68
CA ARG A 352 26.60 1.74 -27.90
C ARG A 352 26.33 0.30 -28.37
N THR A 353 25.60 -0.52 -27.61
CA THR A 353 25.32 -1.92 -27.96
C THR A 353 23.95 -2.35 -27.47
N ILE A 354 23.32 -3.28 -28.22
CA ILE A 354 22.05 -3.91 -27.84
C ILE A 354 22.15 -4.59 -26.46
N SER A 355 23.33 -5.15 -26.12
CA SER A 355 23.50 -5.91 -24.87
C SER A 355 23.47 -5.02 -23.62
N SER A 356 24.11 -3.84 -23.67
CA SER A 356 24.03 -2.80 -22.63
C SER A 356 22.61 -2.24 -22.54
N PHE A 357 22.02 -1.85 -23.68
CA PHE A 357 20.65 -1.36 -23.75
C PHE A 357 19.64 -2.30 -23.06
N LEU A 358 19.64 -3.60 -23.42
CA LEU A 358 18.73 -4.60 -22.85
C LEU A 358 18.96 -4.81 -21.34
N LYS A 359 20.22 -4.80 -20.87
CA LYS A 359 20.56 -4.98 -19.46
C LYS A 359 20.16 -3.77 -18.60
N GLU A 360 20.27 -2.57 -19.16
CA GLU A 360 20.19 -1.33 -18.39
C GLU A 360 18.81 -0.67 -18.43
N ASN A 361 17.99 -0.92 -19.46
CA ASN A 361 16.64 -0.35 -19.58
C ASN A 361 15.52 -1.24 -19.00
N PHE A 362 15.76 -2.54 -18.79
CA PHE A 362 14.73 -3.48 -18.33
C PHE A 362 15.09 -4.19 -17.02
N VAL A 363 14.09 -4.47 -16.18
CA VAL A 363 14.29 -5.35 -15.01
C VAL A 363 14.52 -6.80 -15.43
N ARG A 364 15.23 -7.56 -14.59
CA ARG A 364 15.44 -9.02 -14.70
C ARG A 364 16.18 -9.51 -15.97
N ILE A 365 16.68 -8.63 -16.84
CA ILE A 365 17.63 -9.02 -17.89
C ILE A 365 19.04 -9.12 -17.30
N SER A 366 19.54 -10.35 -17.15
CA SER A 366 20.95 -10.61 -16.85
C SER A 366 21.81 -10.50 -18.11
N SER A 367 23.14 -10.40 -17.97
CA SER A 367 24.06 -10.48 -19.12
C SER A 367 23.83 -11.76 -19.94
N LYS A 368 23.65 -12.91 -19.29
CA LYS A 368 23.34 -14.19 -19.95
C LYS A 368 22.02 -14.12 -20.74
N THR A 369 20.98 -13.53 -20.14
CA THR A 369 19.68 -13.33 -20.78
C THR A 369 19.79 -12.41 -21.99
N SER A 370 20.53 -11.32 -21.88
CA SER A 370 20.76 -10.35 -22.96
C SER A 370 21.45 -10.98 -24.17
N HIS A 371 22.53 -11.73 -23.95
CA HIS A 371 23.20 -12.49 -25.02
C HIS A 371 22.28 -13.55 -25.62
N GLN A 372 21.47 -14.24 -24.82
CA GLN A 372 20.48 -15.22 -25.31
C GLN A 372 19.40 -14.58 -26.21
N ILE A 373 18.94 -13.35 -25.91
CA ILE A 373 18.01 -12.60 -26.79
C ILE A 373 18.69 -12.33 -28.14
N ILE A 374 19.91 -11.81 -28.11
CA ILE A 374 20.66 -11.44 -29.31
C ILE A 374 20.96 -12.69 -30.15
N GLU A 375 21.42 -13.79 -29.55
CA GLU A 375 21.63 -15.06 -30.25
C GLU A 375 20.36 -15.62 -30.93
N ILE A 376 19.18 -15.43 -30.33
CA ILE A 376 17.91 -15.89 -30.92
C ILE A 376 17.53 -14.98 -32.10
N ALA A 377 17.72 -13.67 -31.98
CA ALA A 377 17.49 -12.70 -33.06
C ALA A 377 18.45 -12.93 -34.25
N GLU A 378 19.74 -13.10 -33.98
CA GLU A 378 20.74 -13.41 -35.00
C GLU A 378 20.48 -14.77 -35.65
N ARG A 379 19.97 -15.80 -34.94
CA ARG A 379 19.58 -17.09 -35.56
C ARG A 379 18.41 -16.92 -36.53
N ASP A 380 17.38 -16.17 -36.14
CA ASP A 380 16.21 -15.87 -36.98
C ASP A 380 16.61 -15.09 -38.25
N LEU A 381 17.56 -14.16 -38.14
CA LEU A 381 18.16 -13.46 -39.29
C LEU A 381 19.01 -14.38 -40.17
N GLN A 382 19.85 -15.26 -39.59
CA GLN A 382 20.64 -16.25 -40.34
C GLN A 382 19.74 -17.17 -41.19
N ASP A 383 18.62 -17.61 -40.63
CA ASP A 383 17.62 -18.45 -41.31
C ASP A 383 16.88 -17.68 -42.43
N LYS A 384 16.49 -16.41 -42.21
CA LYS A 384 15.82 -15.56 -43.21
C LYS A 384 16.75 -15.18 -44.37
N LEU A 385 17.97 -14.77 -44.05
CA LEU A 385 18.93 -14.16 -44.99
C LEU A 385 19.87 -15.19 -45.63
N ASN A 386 19.70 -16.48 -45.31
CA ASN A 386 20.48 -17.60 -45.87
C ASN A 386 22.00 -17.42 -45.70
N LEU A 387 22.43 -16.89 -44.55
CA LEU A 387 23.84 -16.68 -44.20
C LEU A 387 24.06 -17.11 -42.74
N LEU A 388 24.93 -18.10 -42.50
CA LEU A 388 25.24 -18.61 -41.16
C LEU A 388 26.46 -17.90 -40.56
N ILE A 389 26.36 -17.47 -39.30
CA ILE A 389 27.52 -17.05 -38.49
C ILE A 389 28.23 -18.29 -37.96
N LEU A 390 29.52 -18.43 -38.27
CA LEU A 390 30.44 -19.44 -37.70
C LEU A 390 31.50 -18.74 -36.83
N LYS A 391 32.34 -19.50 -36.11
CA LYS A 391 33.48 -18.95 -35.35
C LYS A 391 34.63 -18.54 -36.26
N GLU A 392 34.83 -19.26 -37.36
CA GLU A 392 35.91 -19.04 -38.32
C GLU A 392 35.54 -18.06 -39.45
N GLY A 393 34.28 -17.60 -39.54
CA GLY A 393 33.76 -16.76 -40.64
C GLY A 393 32.24 -16.82 -40.78
N PHE A 394 31.72 -16.59 -41.98
CA PHE A 394 30.31 -16.75 -42.34
C PHE A 394 30.20 -17.63 -43.59
N VAL A 395 29.08 -18.36 -43.75
CA VAL A 395 28.85 -19.21 -44.92
C VAL A 395 27.43 -19.06 -45.46
N SER A 396 27.29 -18.91 -46.78
CA SER A 396 25.99 -18.89 -47.46
C SER A 396 25.27 -20.25 -47.32
N ILE A 397 23.97 -20.27 -47.08
CA ILE A 397 23.12 -21.48 -47.15
C ILE A 397 22.77 -21.73 -48.62
N VAL A 398 23.28 -22.81 -49.19
CA VAL A 398 23.12 -23.13 -50.61
C VAL A 398 22.03 -24.20 -50.81
N GLN A 399 21.04 -23.93 -51.66
CA GLN A 399 19.86 -24.80 -51.83
C GLN A 399 19.96 -25.77 -53.03
N LYS A 400 20.80 -25.47 -54.03
CA LYS A 400 21.05 -26.34 -55.20
C LYS A 400 22.55 -26.61 -55.32
N LYS A 401 22.96 -27.87 -55.59
CA LYS A 401 24.39 -28.23 -55.79
C LYS A 401 25.08 -27.43 -56.92
N THR A 402 24.32 -26.82 -57.83
CA THR A 402 24.81 -25.97 -58.94
C THR A 402 25.06 -24.50 -58.58
N GLN A 403 24.73 -24.06 -57.37
CA GLN A 403 25.01 -22.70 -56.91
C GLN A 403 26.42 -22.58 -56.31
N ASP A 404 26.99 -21.38 -56.35
CA ASP A 404 28.30 -21.12 -55.73
C ASP A 404 28.21 -20.98 -54.21
N LEU A 405 29.15 -21.65 -53.54
CA LEU A 405 29.30 -21.68 -52.09
C LEU A 405 30.37 -20.67 -51.68
N TYR A 406 29.93 -19.65 -50.93
CA TYR A 406 30.78 -18.57 -50.45
C TYR A 406 31.08 -18.72 -48.97
N PHE A 407 32.36 -18.62 -48.63
CA PHE A 407 32.87 -18.52 -47.26
C PHE A 407 33.52 -17.15 -47.06
N LEU A 408 33.14 -16.46 -46.00
CA LEU A 408 33.44 -15.04 -45.78
C LEU A 408 34.23 -14.89 -44.47
N LYS A 409 35.42 -14.31 -44.49
CA LYS A 409 36.27 -14.18 -43.29
C LYS A 409 36.90 -12.80 -43.17
N TYR A 410 36.88 -12.22 -41.98
CA TYR A 410 37.67 -11.02 -41.70
C TYR A 410 39.12 -11.42 -41.40
N GLU A 411 40.06 -10.85 -42.15
CA GLU A 411 41.50 -11.06 -41.94
C GLU A 411 42.26 -9.74 -41.83
N LYS A 412 43.32 -9.72 -41.02
CA LYS A 412 44.23 -8.57 -40.92
C LYS A 412 45.10 -8.46 -42.16
N ARG A 413 44.79 -7.51 -43.05
CA ARG A 413 45.55 -7.23 -44.27
C ARG A 413 45.98 -5.76 -44.30
N ILE A 414 47.07 -5.46 -44.99
CA ILE A 414 47.49 -4.09 -45.30
C ILE A 414 46.81 -3.69 -46.62
N PHE A 415 46.07 -2.57 -46.61
CA PHE A 415 45.38 -2.06 -47.80
C PHE A 415 45.09 -0.55 -47.72
N GLY A 416 44.84 0.07 -48.88
CA GLY A 416 44.67 1.52 -49.00
C GLY A 416 45.96 2.26 -48.67
N ARG A 417 45.84 3.42 -48.00
CA ARG A 417 46.99 4.24 -47.56
C ARG A 417 47.51 3.88 -46.14
N SER A 418 47.01 2.78 -45.54
CA SER A 418 47.38 2.37 -44.18
C SER A 418 48.63 1.48 -44.18
N THR A 419 49.67 1.82 -43.41
CA THR A 419 50.83 0.95 -43.18
C THR A 419 50.56 -0.12 -42.12
N LYS A 420 49.65 0.13 -41.18
CA LYS A 420 49.21 -0.85 -40.18
C LYS A 420 48.17 -1.80 -40.79
N PRO A 421 48.24 -3.12 -40.52
CA PRO A 421 47.18 -4.07 -40.90
C PRO A 421 45.83 -3.68 -40.27
N ARG A 422 44.76 -3.85 -41.04
CA ARG A 422 43.37 -3.66 -40.59
C ARG A 422 42.55 -4.87 -40.99
N ASP A 423 41.47 -5.13 -40.27
CA ASP A 423 40.54 -6.20 -40.62
C ASP A 423 39.86 -5.86 -41.96
N LYS A 424 39.90 -6.83 -42.88
CA LYS A 424 39.33 -6.73 -44.23
C LYS A 424 38.49 -7.97 -44.48
N LEU A 425 37.25 -7.83 -44.97
CA LEU A 425 36.49 -9.00 -45.41
C LEU A 425 37.16 -9.63 -46.64
N ILE A 426 37.44 -10.92 -46.57
CA ILE A 426 37.93 -11.76 -47.65
C ILE A 426 36.80 -12.70 -48.05
N ILE A 427 36.58 -12.84 -49.36
CA ILE A 427 35.51 -13.64 -49.94
C ILE A 427 36.17 -14.83 -50.65
N TYR A 428 35.88 -16.03 -50.15
CA TYR A 428 36.35 -17.28 -50.72
C TYR A 428 35.21 -18.00 -51.43
N ARG A 429 35.50 -18.59 -52.59
CA ARG A 429 34.62 -19.56 -53.24
C ARG A 429 35.14 -20.97 -52.97
N ALA A 430 34.24 -21.91 -52.67
CA ALA A 430 34.60 -23.31 -52.51
C ALA A 430 34.65 -24.01 -53.88
N ASP A 431 35.85 -24.18 -54.41
CA ASP A 431 36.09 -24.79 -55.73
C ASP A 431 36.40 -26.29 -55.66
N SER A 432 36.73 -26.81 -54.47
CA SER A 432 36.90 -28.26 -54.23
C SER A 432 35.55 -28.99 -54.22
N GLU A 433 35.43 -30.04 -55.05
CA GLU A 433 34.24 -30.91 -55.09
C GLU A 433 34.02 -31.64 -53.76
N GLU A 434 35.09 -32.19 -53.16
CA GLU A 434 35.07 -32.85 -51.85
C GLU A 434 34.53 -31.92 -50.75
N LEU A 435 34.92 -30.64 -50.77
CA LEU A 435 34.41 -29.64 -49.84
C LEU A 435 32.94 -29.32 -50.08
N ARG A 436 32.52 -29.18 -51.35
CA ARG A 436 31.11 -28.92 -51.73
C ARG A 436 30.21 -30.11 -51.40
N GLU A 437 30.69 -31.34 -51.53
CA GLU A 437 29.93 -32.55 -51.18
C GLU A 437 29.76 -32.70 -49.66
N LYS A 438 30.86 -32.62 -48.89
CA LYS A 438 30.81 -32.68 -47.41
C LYS A 438 29.96 -31.55 -46.83
N TYR A 439 30.07 -30.33 -47.37
CA TYR A 439 29.16 -29.24 -47.03
C TYR A 439 27.71 -29.57 -47.38
N GLY A 440 27.46 -30.14 -48.56
CA GLY A 440 26.13 -30.49 -49.07
C GLY A 440 25.38 -31.45 -48.14
N ASP A 441 26.05 -32.50 -47.67
CA ASP A 441 25.47 -33.46 -46.74
C ASP A 441 25.13 -32.81 -45.39
N ILE A 442 26.04 -31.98 -44.86
CA ILE A 442 25.85 -31.28 -43.58
C ILE A 442 24.71 -30.24 -43.68
N ILE A 443 24.67 -29.42 -44.73
CA ILE A 443 23.63 -28.40 -44.91
C ILE A 443 22.26 -29.01 -45.24
N SER A 444 22.21 -30.19 -45.86
CA SER A 444 20.94 -30.89 -46.14
C SER A 444 20.17 -31.19 -44.84
N LYS A 445 20.88 -31.60 -43.78
CA LYS A 445 20.34 -31.77 -42.42
C LYS A 445 19.78 -30.45 -41.89
N TYR A 446 20.52 -29.34 -42.05
CA TYR A 446 20.11 -28.01 -41.59
C TYR A 446 18.82 -27.53 -42.26
N ILE A 447 18.75 -27.66 -43.60
CA ILE A 447 17.60 -27.24 -44.40
C ILE A 447 16.36 -28.08 -44.07
N LYS A 448 16.52 -29.40 -43.85
CA LYS A 448 15.44 -30.27 -43.35
C LYS A 448 14.95 -29.80 -41.98
N ASN A 449 15.86 -29.65 -41.03
CA ASN A 449 15.55 -29.23 -39.67
C ASN A 449 14.86 -27.86 -39.61
N ASN A 450 15.21 -26.93 -40.50
CA ASN A 450 14.54 -25.64 -40.59
C ASN A 450 13.07 -25.78 -41.07
N LYS A 451 12.82 -26.62 -42.08
CA LYS A 451 11.45 -26.91 -42.58
C LYS A 451 10.59 -27.62 -41.52
N ASP A 452 11.19 -28.56 -40.77
CA ASP A 452 10.50 -29.23 -39.66
C ASP A 452 10.23 -28.26 -38.48
N GLN A 453 11.12 -27.29 -38.24
CA GLN A 453 10.90 -26.20 -37.26
C GLN A 453 9.74 -25.28 -37.67
N GLU A 454 9.69 -24.83 -38.94
CA GLU A 454 8.57 -24.05 -39.49
C GLU A 454 7.22 -24.77 -39.33
N LYS A 455 7.18 -26.07 -39.68
CA LYS A 455 5.96 -26.89 -39.58
C LYS A 455 5.45 -26.92 -38.14
N ARG A 456 6.34 -27.14 -37.17
CA ARG A 456 6.02 -27.17 -35.74
C ARG A 456 5.55 -25.82 -35.21
N TYR A 457 6.07 -24.69 -35.70
CA TYR A 457 5.53 -23.36 -35.38
C TYR A 457 4.11 -23.16 -35.94
N LYS A 458 3.85 -23.59 -37.19
CA LYS A 458 2.49 -23.56 -37.80
C LYS A 458 1.51 -24.44 -37.02
N ASP A 459 1.96 -25.56 -36.44
CA ASP A 459 1.13 -26.39 -35.56
C ASP A 459 0.85 -25.73 -34.20
N ILE A 460 1.83 -25.04 -33.59
CA ILE A 460 1.60 -24.23 -32.37
C ILE A 460 0.54 -23.13 -32.61
N GLN A 461 0.54 -22.49 -33.79
CA GLN A 461 -0.48 -21.50 -34.15
C GLN A 461 -1.89 -22.11 -34.20
N LYS A 462 -2.05 -23.30 -34.78
CA LYS A 462 -3.33 -24.05 -34.77
C LYS A 462 -3.79 -24.34 -33.33
N PHE A 463 -2.88 -24.79 -32.47
CA PHE A 463 -3.22 -25.10 -31.07
C PHE A 463 -3.61 -23.86 -30.26
N ASN A 464 -3.05 -22.68 -30.53
CA ASN A 464 -3.53 -21.43 -29.92
C ASN A 464 -5.00 -21.16 -30.30
N ILE A 465 -5.31 -21.19 -31.61
CA ILE A 465 -6.67 -20.99 -32.13
C ILE A 465 -7.67 -22.02 -31.55
N GLN A 466 -7.22 -23.24 -31.25
CA GLN A 466 -8.02 -24.26 -30.58
C GLN A 466 -8.21 -23.99 -29.07
N ILE A 467 -7.22 -23.44 -28.36
CA ILE A 467 -7.34 -23.02 -26.95
C ILE A 467 -8.34 -21.86 -26.81
N ASP A 468 -8.29 -20.91 -27.74
CA ASP A 468 -9.20 -19.74 -27.74
C ASP A 468 -10.66 -20.17 -27.98
N LYS A 469 -10.87 -21.16 -28.87
CA LYS A 469 -12.18 -21.76 -29.17
C LYS A 469 -12.64 -22.84 -28.19
N ALA A 470 -11.84 -23.23 -27.19
CA ALA A 470 -12.18 -24.32 -26.28
C ALA A 470 -13.03 -23.83 -25.09
N GLU A 471 -14.31 -24.20 -25.08
CA GLU A 471 -15.27 -23.82 -24.03
C GLU A 471 -14.91 -24.42 -22.65
N THR A 472 -14.29 -25.60 -22.61
CA THR A 472 -14.05 -26.32 -21.34
C THR A 472 -12.57 -26.32 -20.92
N ILE A 473 -12.34 -26.16 -19.61
CA ILE A 473 -11.01 -26.16 -18.99
C ILE A 473 -10.25 -27.48 -19.24
N SER A 474 -10.96 -28.61 -19.35
CA SER A 474 -10.38 -29.91 -19.68
C SER A 474 -9.79 -29.94 -21.10
N LYS A 475 -10.53 -29.44 -22.09
CA LYS A 475 -10.05 -29.31 -23.49
C LYS A 475 -8.85 -28.36 -23.59
N LYS A 476 -8.87 -27.22 -22.89
CA LYS A 476 -7.71 -26.31 -22.83
C LYS A 476 -6.46 -27.02 -22.28
N LYS A 477 -6.59 -27.73 -21.14
CA LYS A 477 -5.48 -28.46 -20.51
C LYS A 477 -4.93 -29.62 -21.36
N SER A 478 -5.75 -30.33 -22.13
CA SER A 478 -5.25 -31.37 -23.04
C SER A 478 -4.45 -30.76 -24.20
N ILE A 479 -4.95 -29.68 -24.80
CA ILE A 479 -4.24 -28.98 -25.89
C ILE A 479 -2.91 -28.38 -25.40
N GLU A 480 -2.88 -27.78 -24.20
CA GLU A 480 -1.63 -27.29 -23.58
C GLU A 480 -0.59 -28.40 -23.40
N LYS A 481 -1.01 -29.63 -23.07
CA LYS A 481 -0.11 -30.78 -22.90
C LYS A 481 0.52 -31.21 -24.23
N GLU A 482 -0.20 -31.08 -25.33
CA GLU A 482 0.31 -31.36 -26.68
C GLU A 482 1.22 -30.25 -27.19
N LYS A 483 0.82 -28.98 -27.01
CA LYS A 483 1.65 -27.79 -27.28
C LYS A 483 3.02 -27.88 -26.59
N LYS A 484 3.08 -28.34 -25.33
CA LYS A 484 4.33 -28.58 -24.59
C LYS A 484 5.24 -29.65 -25.23
N LYS A 485 4.69 -30.72 -25.82
CA LYS A 485 5.50 -31.72 -26.56
C LYS A 485 6.18 -31.08 -27.76
N ILE A 486 5.43 -30.29 -28.55
CA ILE A 486 5.95 -29.63 -29.75
C ILE A 486 7.02 -28.59 -29.40
N GLN A 487 6.85 -27.87 -28.28
CA GLN A 487 7.88 -26.96 -27.77
C GLN A 487 9.20 -27.68 -27.45
N SER A 488 9.15 -28.84 -26.78
CA SER A 488 10.35 -29.66 -26.51
C SER A 488 11.01 -30.19 -27.79
N ASP A 489 10.24 -30.56 -28.81
CA ASP A 489 10.81 -30.98 -30.10
C ASP A 489 11.46 -29.83 -30.89
N ILE A 490 10.92 -28.61 -30.80
CA ILE A 490 11.59 -27.41 -31.36
C ILE A 490 12.93 -27.15 -30.66
N GLU A 491 13.02 -27.41 -29.36
CA GLU A 491 14.27 -27.28 -28.59
C GLU A 491 15.32 -28.32 -29.00
N LYS A 492 14.93 -29.58 -29.26
CA LYS A 492 15.81 -30.60 -29.86
C LYS A 492 16.34 -30.16 -31.23
N ILE A 493 15.46 -29.71 -32.11
CA ILE A 493 15.81 -29.24 -33.46
C ILE A 493 16.80 -28.05 -33.40
N LYS A 494 16.64 -27.13 -32.44
CA LYS A 494 17.60 -26.03 -32.22
C LYS A 494 18.99 -26.54 -31.81
N ASN A 495 19.06 -27.53 -30.91
CA ASN A 495 20.32 -28.13 -30.49
C ASN A 495 21.01 -28.88 -31.66
N GLU A 496 20.23 -29.58 -32.49
CA GLU A 496 20.74 -30.21 -33.73
C GLU A 496 21.27 -29.17 -34.73
N LYS A 497 20.57 -28.04 -34.93
CA LYS A 497 21.05 -26.94 -35.79
C LYS A 497 22.37 -26.34 -35.29
N GLU A 498 22.60 -26.25 -33.99
CA GLU A 498 23.88 -25.81 -33.43
C GLU A 498 25.00 -26.86 -33.58
N ASN A 499 24.71 -28.16 -33.38
CA ASN A 499 25.68 -29.23 -33.66
C ASN A 499 26.12 -29.22 -35.12
N ILE A 500 25.19 -29.01 -36.06
CA ILE A 500 25.49 -28.85 -37.50
C ILE A 500 26.38 -27.62 -37.75
N LYS A 501 26.17 -26.50 -37.04
CA LYS A 501 27.07 -25.34 -37.12
C LYS A 501 28.46 -25.66 -36.54
N LEU A 502 28.60 -26.55 -35.56
CA LEU A 502 29.90 -27.04 -35.09
C LEU A 502 30.57 -27.96 -36.14
N GLU A 503 29.83 -28.86 -36.80
CA GLU A 503 30.33 -29.65 -37.95
C GLU A 503 30.91 -28.73 -39.05
N LEU A 504 30.16 -27.68 -39.44
CA LEU A 504 30.61 -26.68 -40.43
C LEU A 504 31.86 -25.90 -39.98
N ASN A 505 31.98 -25.56 -38.69
CA ASN A 505 33.18 -24.92 -38.14
C ASN A 505 34.42 -25.80 -38.29
N VAL A 506 34.31 -27.12 -38.02
CA VAL A 506 35.42 -28.06 -38.18
C VAL A 506 35.81 -28.20 -39.66
N LEU A 507 34.82 -28.31 -40.55
CA LEU A 507 35.04 -28.40 -42.00
C LEU A 507 35.83 -27.19 -42.55
N PHE A 508 35.34 -25.97 -42.36
CA PHE A 508 36.02 -24.76 -42.87
C PHE A 508 37.33 -24.43 -42.15
N LYS A 509 37.56 -24.98 -40.95
CA LYS A 509 38.86 -24.89 -40.27
C LYS A 509 39.92 -25.81 -40.88
N ALA A 510 39.52 -27.02 -41.29
CA ALA A 510 40.42 -27.99 -41.91
C ALA A 510 40.71 -27.69 -43.39
N SER A 511 39.70 -27.27 -44.16
CA SER A 511 39.77 -27.18 -45.63
C SER A 511 40.42 -25.89 -46.18
N GLN A 512 41.52 -25.42 -45.59
CA GLN A 512 42.25 -24.23 -46.09
C GLN A 512 42.76 -24.38 -47.53
N THR A 513 42.94 -25.62 -48.01
CA THR A 513 43.40 -25.96 -49.37
C THR A 513 42.31 -25.91 -50.44
N GLY A 514 41.02 -25.84 -50.07
CA GLY A 514 39.87 -25.96 -50.99
C GLY A 514 39.17 -24.64 -51.36
N LEU A 515 39.74 -23.50 -50.98
CA LEU A 515 39.11 -22.17 -51.00
C LEU A 515 39.88 -21.17 -51.87
N THR A 516 39.21 -20.52 -52.82
CA THR A 516 39.84 -19.55 -53.74
C THR A 516 39.45 -18.10 -53.43
N GLU A 517 40.43 -17.20 -53.25
CA GLU A 517 40.20 -15.78 -52.91
C GLU A 517 39.70 -14.98 -54.13
N LEU A 518 38.47 -14.44 -54.05
CA LEU A 518 37.88 -13.61 -55.09
C LEU A 518 38.33 -12.14 -54.97
N LYS A 519 39.47 -11.82 -55.59
CA LYS A 519 40.13 -10.50 -55.55
C LYS A 519 39.38 -9.37 -56.26
N LYS A 520 38.41 -9.67 -57.12
CA LYS A 520 37.51 -8.69 -57.78
C LYS A 520 36.08 -9.24 -57.84
N LEU A 521 35.17 -8.59 -57.12
CA LEU A 521 33.72 -8.83 -57.17
C LEU A 521 33.02 -7.48 -57.37
N LYS A 522 31.99 -7.43 -58.22
CA LYS A 522 31.15 -6.23 -58.41
C LYS A 522 30.26 -5.95 -57.18
N ASN A 523 29.84 -7.03 -56.51
CA ASN A 523 28.83 -7.05 -55.46
C ASN A 523 29.48 -7.35 -54.09
N ARG A 524 30.60 -6.68 -53.77
CA ARG A 524 31.30 -6.88 -52.50
C ARG A 524 30.49 -6.29 -51.34
N ASN A 525 29.93 -5.10 -51.54
CA ASN A 525 29.17 -4.36 -50.54
C ASN A 525 27.96 -5.19 -50.09
N ASP A 526 27.26 -5.83 -51.03
CA ASP A 526 26.12 -6.72 -50.80
C ASP A 526 26.40 -7.79 -49.72
N PHE A 527 27.63 -8.34 -49.68
CA PHE A 527 28.05 -9.31 -48.65
C PHE A 527 28.46 -8.65 -47.32
N GLU A 528 29.03 -7.45 -47.35
CA GLU A 528 29.34 -6.68 -46.13
C GLU A 528 28.04 -6.20 -45.45
N ASP A 529 27.06 -5.74 -46.25
CA ASP A 529 25.71 -5.38 -45.83
C ASP A 529 24.94 -6.59 -45.28
N LEU A 530 24.98 -7.75 -45.96
CA LEU A 530 24.34 -8.99 -45.47
C LEU A 530 24.94 -9.49 -44.15
N ILE A 531 26.25 -9.29 -43.93
CA ILE A 531 26.90 -9.58 -42.64
C ILE A 531 26.41 -8.59 -41.58
N ASN A 532 26.40 -7.29 -41.87
CA ASN A 532 25.94 -6.26 -40.93
C ASN A 532 24.48 -6.48 -40.52
N GLU A 533 23.61 -6.81 -41.47
CA GLU A 533 22.19 -7.10 -41.25
C GLU A 533 22.00 -8.30 -40.31
N VAL A 534 22.82 -9.35 -40.45
CA VAL A 534 22.75 -10.56 -39.62
C VAL A 534 23.38 -10.38 -38.23
N GLN A 535 24.34 -9.45 -38.04
CA GLN A 535 25.10 -9.29 -36.79
C GLN A 535 24.54 -8.22 -35.83
N VAL A 536 23.32 -8.42 -35.33
CA VAL A 536 22.65 -7.56 -34.32
C VAL A 536 23.54 -7.25 -33.11
N SER A 537 24.43 -8.17 -32.71
CA SER A 537 25.39 -7.98 -31.62
C SER A 537 26.36 -6.80 -31.78
N LYS A 538 26.58 -6.32 -33.02
CA LYS A 538 27.54 -5.24 -33.35
C LYS A 538 26.89 -3.88 -33.62
N VAL A 539 25.58 -3.83 -33.79
CA VAL A 539 24.86 -2.60 -34.19
C VAL A 539 24.49 -1.79 -32.93
N SER A 540 24.44 -0.46 -33.05
CA SER A 540 23.87 0.37 -31.98
C SER A 540 22.34 0.24 -31.98
N PRO A 541 21.64 0.48 -30.87
CA PRO A 541 20.17 0.45 -30.84
C PRO A 541 19.56 1.41 -31.87
N ALA A 542 20.05 2.65 -31.95
CA ALA A 542 19.51 3.68 -32.85
C ALA A 542 19.71 3.34 -34.34
N ASP A 543 20.72 2.53 -34.69
CA ASP A 543 21.04 2.14 -36.07
C ASP A 543 20.38 0.83 -36.52
N LEU A 544 19.52 0.20 -35.68
CA LEU A 544 18.87 -1.07 -36.01
C LEU A 544 17.97 -0.96 -37.24
N THR A 545 18.17 -1.86 -38.21
CA THR A 545 17.25 -1.97 -39.35
C THR A 545 15.90 -2.54 -38.92
N LYS A 546 14.87 -2.38 -39.76
CA LYS A 546 13.54 -2.93 -39.46
C LYS A 546 13.57 -4.46 -39.29
N ALA A 547 14.28 -5.20 -40.14
CA ALA A 547 14.32 -6.66 -40.03
C ALA A 547 15.12 -7.12 -38.80
N GLN A 548 16.17 -6.40 -38.41
CA GLN A 548 16.86 -6.60 -37.14
C GLN A 548 15.95 -6.35 -35.95
N PHE A 549 15.24 -5.23 -35.92
CA PHE A 549 14.29 -4.87 -34.87
C PHE A 549 13.14 -5.89 -34.76
N ASP A 550 12.52 -6.29 -35.87
CA ASP A 550 11.42 -7.27 -35.88
C ASP A 550 11.91 -8.63 -35.30
N SER A 551 13.11 -9.07 -35.69
CA SER A 551 13.72 -10.31 -35.20
C SER A 551 14.15 -10.21 -33.72
N LEU A 552 14.63 -9.04 -33.30
CA LEU A 552 14.98 -8.73 -31.91
C LEU A 552 13.75 -8.70 -31.00
N PHE A 553 12.65 -8.09 -31.43
CA PHE A 553 11.38 -8.05 -30.68
C PHE A 553 10.76 -9.45 -30.53
N LEU A 554 10.79 -10.26 -31.60
CA LEU A 554 10.36 -11.67 -31.54
C LEU A 554 11.22 -12.48 -30.58
N ALA A 555 12.54 -12.34 -30.62
CA ALA A 555 13.46 -12.97 -29.67
C ALA A 555 13.18 -12.53 -28.22
N PHE A 556 13.05 -11.22 -27.99
CA PHE A 556 12.74 -10.59 -26.71
C PHE A 556 11.41 -11.09 -26.12
N LYS A 557 10.37 -11.29 -26.94
CA LYS A 557 9.09 -11.88 -26.49
C LYS A 557 9.09 -13.41 -26.36
N SER A 558 10.05 -14.12 -26.97
CA SER A 558 10.13 -15.59 -26.90
C SER A 558 10.65 -16.13 -25.56
N ILE A 559 11.40 -15.31 -24.81
CA ILE A 559 12.02 -15.73 -23.54
C ILE A 559 11.03 -15.60 -22.37
N LYS A 560 11.06 -16.59 -21.46
CA LYS A 560 10.40 -16.50 -20.17
C LYS A 560 11.31 -15.81 -19.15
N TYR A 561 10.89 -14.65 -18.65
CA TYR A 561 11.61 -13.88 -17.65
C TYR A 561 11.24 -14.29 -16.22
N MET A 562 12.10 -13.92 -15.26
CA MET A 562 11.78 -13.94 -13.83
C MET A 562 10.78 -12.82 -13.52
N ALA A 563 9.86 -13.01 -12.56
CA ALA A 563 8.93 -11.97 -12.12
C ALA A 563 9.65 -10.66 -11.73
N PRO A 564 9.07 -9.46 -11.97
CA PRO A 564 9.68 -8.17 -11.66
C PRO A 564 10.07 -7.98 -10.17
N PRO A 565 10.86 -6.95 -9.83
CA PRO A 565 11.15 -6.58 -8.45
C PRO A 565 9.89 -6.15 -7.70
N THR A 566 9.70 -6.76 -6.53
CA THR A 566 8.51 -6.64 -5.68
C THR A 566 8.53 -5.43 -4.76
N ASP A 567 9.70 -4.79 -4.57
CA ASP A 567 9.93 -3.61 -3.73
C ASP A 567 9.50 -2.28 -4.37
N THR A 568 8.87 -2.35 -5.55
CA THR A 568 8.34 -1.19 -6.30
C THR A 568 6.84 -0.97 -6.07
N ALA A 569 6.14 -1.96 -5.54
CA ALA A 569 4.74 -1.87 -5.14
C ALA A 569 4.64 -1.67 -3.63
N ILE A 570 3.97 -0.61 -3.20
CA ILE A 570 3.85 -0.21 -1.79
C ILE A 570 2.41 -0.49 -1.33
N PRO A 571 2.17 -1.51 -0.48
CA PRO A 571 0.87 -1.72 0.16
C PRO A 571 0.59 -0.67 1.26
N VAL A 572 -0.67 -0.63 1.71
CA VAL A 572 -1.04 -0.03 3.01
C VAL A 572 -0.62 -0.94 4.15
N GLY A 573 -0.83 -2.25 4.01
CA GLY A 573 -0.58 -3.27 5.04
C GLY A 573 -1.86 -3.68 5.76
N ASP A 574 -1.98 -4.97 6.07
CA ASP A 574 -3.15 -5.59 6.70
C ASP A 574 -3.38 -5.03 8.10
N SER A 575 -2.37 -5.03 8.97
CA SER A 575 -2.51 -4.46 10.33
C SER A 575 -2.95 -2.99 10.33
N ILE A 576 -2.61 -2.20 9.30
CA ILE A 576 -3.07 -0.81 9.17
C ILE A 576 -4.53 -0.77 8.69
N LEU A 577 -4.90 -1.60 7.70
CA LEU A 577 -6.29 -1.71 7.22
C LEU A 577 -7.25 -2.21 8.31
N GLU A 578 -6.85 -3.18 9.13
CA GLU A 578 -7.64 -3.67 10.26
C GLU A 578 -7.83 -2.59 11.32
N ASN A 579 -6.74 -2.02 11.85
CA ASN A 579 -6.80 -0.98 12.87
C ASN A 579 -7.59 0.27 12.42
N THR A 580 -7.46 0.65 11.14
CA THR A 580 -8.25 1.75 10.57
C THR A 580 -9.74 1.40 10.54
N LEU A 581 -10.10 0.19 10.12
CA LEU A 581 -11.50 -0.24 10.03
C LEU A 581 -12.16 -0.43 11.40
N ILE A 582 -11.38 -0.83 12.41
CA ILE A 582 -11.81 -0.91 13.82
C ILE A 582 -12.10 0.50 14.35
N LYS A 583 -11.15 1.43 14.22
CA LYS A 583 -11.27 2.81 14.73
C LYS A 583 -12.37 3.61 14.02
N GLU A 584 -12.46 3.55 12.70
CA GLU A 584 -13.40 4.33 11.88
C GLU A 584 -14.86 3.90 12.08
N ILE A 585 -15.11 2.62 12.39
CA ILE A 585 -16.47 2.06 12.53
C ILE A 585 -16.85 1.83 14.00
N GLY A 586 -15.90 1.92 14.94
CA GLY A 586 -16.14 1.70 16.37
C GLY A 586 -16.41 0.23 16.71
N LEU A 587 -15.76 -0.69 15.99
CA LEU A 587 -15.99 -2.13 16.12
C LEU A 587 -15.41 -2.67 17.43
N LYS A 588 -16.15 -3.56 18.09
CA LYS A 588 -15.71 -4.19 19.34
C LYS A 588 -15.01 -5.50 19.04
N ILE A 589 -13.71 -5.54 19.29
CA ILE A 589 -12.90 -6.74 19.13
C ILE A 589 -12.13 -6.92 20.44
N SER A 590 -12.35 -8.04 21.14
CA SER A 590 -11.46 -8.49 22.22
C SER A 590 -10.08 -8.80 21.67
N ASP A 591 -9.01 -8.46 22.40
CA ASP A 591 -7.62 -8.65 21.95
C ASP A 591 -7.42 -10.05 21.37
N SER A 592 -7.01 -10.11 20.10
CA SER A 592 -7.22 -11.27 19.23
C SER A 592 -6.71 -12.57 19.85
N VAL A 593 -7.61 -13.53 20.07
CA VAL A 593 -7.23 -14.86 20.60
C VAL A 593 -6.30 -15.63 19.65
N ASP A 594 -6.24 -15.23 18.37
CA ASP A 594 -5.25 -15.73 17.41
C ASP A 594 -3.79 -15.34 17.83
N ASP A 595 -3.59 -14.29 18.64
CA ASP A 595 -2.31 -13.95 19.28
C ASP A 595 -1.93 -14.86 20.48
N PHE A 596 -2.58 -16.03 20.63
CA PHE A 596 -2.01 -17.16 21.39
C PHE A 596 -1.25 -18.16 20.49
N ASP A 597 -1.53 -18.19 19.17
CA ASP A 597 -0.74 -18.99 18.21
C ASP A 597 0.54 -18.26 17.77
N THR A 598 0.53 -16.92 17.64
CA THR A 598 1.73 -16.12 17.29
C THR A 598 2.87 -16.30 18.31
N PRO A 599 2.62 -16.33 19.64
CA PRO A 599 3.59 -16.76 20.64
C PRO A 599 4.05 -18.20 20.46
N LEU A 600 3.18 -19.16 20.15
CA LEU A 600 3.57 -20.56 19.95
C LEU A 600 4.49 -20.74 18.73
N GLU A 601 4.24 -20.05 17.61
CA GLU A 601 5.17 -20.04 16.48
C GLU A 601 6.48 -19.32 16.83
N ARG A 602 6.44 -18.16 17.51
CA ARG A 602 7.65 -17.47 17.97
C ARG A 602 8.47 -18.30 18.96
N ILE A 603 7.83 -18.99 19.91
CA ILE A 603 8.47 -19.89 20.87
C ILE A 603 9.07 -21.08 20.11
N SER A 604 8.37 -21.68 19.14
CA SER A 604 8.89 -22.78 18.31
C SER A 604 10.10 -22.36 17.46
N GLN A 605 10.05 -21.17 16.85
CA GLN A 605 11.19 -20.61 16.11
C GLN A 605 12.36 -20.26 17.04
N THR A 606 12.07 -19.72 18.23
CA THR A 606 13.09 -19.42 19.25
C THR A 606 13.70 -20.69 19.82
N GLU A 607 12.92 -21.75 20.05
CA GLU A 607 13.42 -23.09 20.37
C GLU A 607 14.32 -23.63 19.26
N GLU A 608 13.92 -23.54 17.98
CA GLU A 608 14.80 -23.97 16.88
C GLU A 608 16.11 -23.20 16.84
N ILE A 609 16.07 -21.88 17.07
CA ILE A 609 17.25 -21.01 17.13
C ILE A 609 18.13 -21.39 18.32
N ILE A 610 17.55 -21.62 19.51
CA ILE A 610 18.26 -22.08 20.71
C ILE A 610 18.86 -23.48 20.49
N LYS A 611 18.10 -24.42 19.90
CA LYS A 611 18.58 -25.78 19.58
C LYS A 611 19.74 -25.74 18.58
N LYS A 612 19.66 -24.93 17.51
CA LYS A 612 20.76 -24.71 16.54
C LYS A 612 21.97 -24.02 17.19
N THR A 613 21.75 -23.03 18.06
CA THR A 613 22.81 -22.30 18.75
C THR A 613 23.52 -23.19 19.77
N ASN A 614 22.78 -23.96 20.56
CA ASN A 614 23.32 -24.95 21.50
C ASN A 614 24.06 -26.08 20.76
N GLN A 615 23.56 -26.57 19.63
CA GLN A 615 24.32 -27.52 18.79
C GLN A 615 25.64 -26.92 18.30
N ASN A 616 25.67 -25.64 17.88
CA ASN A 616 26.90 -24.96 17.49
C ASN A 616 27.87 -24.75 18.67
N ILE A 617 27.37 -24.49 19.88
CA ILE A 617 28.18 -24.38 21.10
C ILE A 617 28.74 -25.75 21.52
N ILE A 618 27.93 -26.81 21.45
CA ILE A 618 28.34 -28.20 21.74
C ILE A 618 29.38 -28.67 20.72
N ASN A 619 29.20 -28.39 19.43
CA ASN A 619 30.17 -28.71 18.39
C ASN A 619 31.52 -27.98 18.59
N LYS A 620 31.52 -26.76 19.16
CA LYS A 620 32.74 -26.08 19.61
C LYS A 620 33.36 -26.71 20.86
N LYS A 621 32.56 -27.23 21.81
CA LYS A 621 33.07 -27.91 23.02
C LYS A 621 33.83 -29.21 22.72
N TYR A 622 33.58 -29.87 21.58
CA TYR A 622 34.32 -31.08 21.21
C TYR A 622 35.68 -30.83 20.55
N SER A 623 36.09 -29.58 20.32
CA SER A 623 37.42 -29.23 19.79
C SER A 623 38.38 -28.69 20.86
N GLY A 624 38.66 -29.49 21.89
CA GLY A 624 39.85 -29.35 22.73
C GLY A 624 39.64 -29.08 24.23
N ALA A 625 40.50 -29.72 25.05
CA ALA A 625 40.77 -29.48 26.47
C ALA A 625 39.61 -29.59 27.49
N ASN A 626 39.57 -30.71 28.21
CA ASN A 626 38.99 -30.76 29.56
C ASN A 626 39.97 -30.12 30.57
N SER A 627 39.60 -29.01 31.21
CA SER A 627 40.22 -28.57 32.47
C SER A 627 39.37 -27.58 33.27
N ASP A 628 38.81 -26.55 32.63
CA ASP A 628 38.30 -25.36 33.33
C ASP A 628 36.78 -25.15 33.22
N LEU A 629 36.01 -25.93 34.00
CA LEU A 629 34.57 -25.70 34.20
C LEU A 629 34.26 -24.84 35.45
N ASN A 630 35.19 -24.73 36.41
CA ASN A 630 34.96 -24.11 37.72
C ASN A 630 35.21 -22.58 37.77
N SER A 631 35.48 -21.95 36.61
CA SER A 631 35.82 -20.53 36.47
C SER A 631 34.95 -19.77 35.46
N ILE A 632 33.80 -20.35 35.05
CA ILE A 632 32.83 -19.66 34.20
C ILE A 632 32.02 -18.67 35.06
N LEU A 633 32.49 -17.42 35.10
CA LEU A 633 31.67 -16.29 35.54
C LEU A 633 30.65 -15.98 34.44
N VAL A 634 29.36 -16.18 34.74
CA VAL A 634 28.26 -15.91 33.81
C VAL A 634 27.97 -14.41 33.81
N ASP A 635 27.89 -13.76 32.64
CA ASP A 635 27.50 -12.35 32.58
C ASP A 635 26.01 -12.20 32.95
N SER A 636 25.69 -11.12 33.64
CA SER A 636 24.35 -10.61 33.91
C SER A 636 23.39 -10.71 32.72
N LYS A 637 23.88 -10.50 31.49
CA LYS A 637 23.09 -10.62 30.24
C LYS A 637 22.78 -12.05 29.83
N ASP A 638 23.68 -13.00 30.12
CA ASP A 638 23.44 -14.42 29.84
C ASP A 638 22.44 -15.00 30.84
N ILE A 639 22.46 -14.51 32.10
CA ILE A 639 21.42 -14.80 33.09
C ILE A 639 20.06 -14.27 32.61
N ILE A 640 19.98 -13.03 32.11
CA ILE A 640 18.72 -12.44 31.60
C ILE A 640 18.16 -13.20 30.37
N ASN A 641 19.00 -13.93 29.62
CA ASN A 641 18.57 -14.77 28.49
C ASN A 641 18.14 -16.19 28.89
N LEU A 642 18.39 -16.64 30.14
CA LEU A 642 17.71 -17.81 30.69
C LEU A 642 16.29 -17.40 31.11
N SER A 643 15.28 -18.20 30.75
CA SER A 643 13.89 -17.82 31.02
C SER A 643 13.63 -17.66 32.52
N SER A 644 12.90 -16.59 32.87
CA SER A 644 12.72 -16.15 34.26
C SER A 644 12.05 -17.16 35.20
N GLU A 645 11.44 -18.22 34.67
CA GLU A 645 10.91 -19.35 35.44
C GLU A 645 12.01 -20.31 35.92
N ILE A 646 13.00 -20.65 35.06
CA ILE A 646 14.10 -21.57 35.41
C ILE A 646 14.93 -20.97 36.55
N LEU A 647 15.23 -19.67 36.45
CA LEU A 647 16.00 -18.95 37.47
C LEU A 647 15.22 -18.63 38.75
N ARG A 648 13.89 -18.81 38.77
CA ARG A 648 13.06 -18.55 39.95
C ARG A 648 13.22 -19.63 41.03
N ASN A 649 13.60 -20.83 40.62
CA ASN A 649 13.68 -22.02 41.48
C ASN A 649 15.13 -22.44 41.81
N VAL A 650 16.14 -21.80 41.20
CA VAL A 650 17.56 -22.11 41.39
C VAL A 650 18.21 -21.07 42.31
N ASN A 651 18.85 -21.53 43.39
CA ASN A 651 19.36 -20.64 44.43
C ASN A 651 20.78 -20.15 44.08
N ILE A 652 20.90 -18.95 43.52
CA ILE A 652 22.19 -18.37 43.11
C ILE A 652 22.95 -17.85 44.34
N LEU A 653 23.87 -18.67 44.85
CA LEU A 653 24.85 -18.25 45.86
C LEU A 653 26.16 -17.83 45.18
N GLU A 654 26.72 -16.69 45.59
CA GLU A 654 28.04 -16.20 45.18
C GLU A 654 28.29 -16.17 43.65
N ASN A 655 27.26 -15.82 42.86
CA ASN A 655 27.25 -15.84 41.39
C ASN A 655 27.61 -17.19 40.75
N ARG A 656 27.35 -18.31 41.45
CA ARG A 656 27.51 -19.67 40.93
C ARG A 656 26.15 -20.37 40.85
N LEU A 657 25.88 -20.98 39.69
CA LEU A 657 24.72 -21.83 39.46
C LEU A 657 25.10 -23.29 39.72
N ASP A 658 24.35 -24.00 40.58
CA ASP A 658 24.51 -25.44 40.75
C ASP A 658 23.93 -26.19 39.53
N PRO A 659 24.75 -26.94 38.76
CA PRO A 659 24.26 -27.71 37.62
C PRO A 659 23.22 -28.78 38.00
N GLN A 660 23.21 -29.26 39.25
CA GLN A 660 22.23 -30.26 39.71
C GLN A 660 20.86 -29.62 39.93
N GLN A 661 20.76 -28.50 40.67
CA GLN A 661 19.49 -27.73 40.78
C GLN A 661 18.96 -27.24 39.43
N VAL A 662 19.83 -26.74 38.54
CA VAL A 662 19.42 -26.31 37.19
C VAL A 662 18.86 -27.49 36.40
N LYS A 663 19.55 -28.64 36.42
CA LYS A 663 19.06 -29.83 35.72
C LYS A 663 17.75 -30.33 36.33
N GLN A 664 17.63 -30.37 37.65
CA GLN A 664 16.42 -30.84 38.33
C GLN A 664 15.23 -29.92 38.04
N SER A 665 15.42 -28.60 38.05
CA SER A 665 14.39 -27.63 37.64
C SER A 665 13.96 -27.80 36.18
N ILE A 666 14.89 -28.14 35.28
CA ILE A 666 14.59 -28.44 33.88
C ILE A 666 13.86 -29.78 33.75
N ASP A 667 14.29 -30.83 34.46
CA ASP A 667 13.62 -32.13 34.48
C ASP A 667 12.20 -32.01 35.10
N ASP A 668 11.98 -31.17 36.11
CA ASP A 668 10.67 -30.85 36.70
C ASP A 668 9.74 -30.12 35.70
N ILE A 669 10.27 -29.14 34.95
CA ILE A 669 9.53 -28.45 33.87
C ILE A 669 9.19 -29.43 32.73
N LEU A 670 10.10 -30.34 32.38
CA LEU A 670 9.90 -31.36 31.35
C LEU A 670 9.01 -32.53 31.80
N THR A 671 8.84 -32.74 33.11
CA THR A 671 7.97 -33.79 33.68
C THR A 671 6.59 -33.30 34.12
N ILE A 672 6.20 -32.07 33.73
CA ILE A 672 4.79 -31.63 33.77
C ILE A 672 3.94 -32.61 32.94
N THR A 673 3.22 -33.50 33.64
CA THR A 673 2.55 -34.66 33.05
C THR A 673 1.39 -34.23 32.16
N GLY A 674 1.60 -34.36 30.84
CA GLY A 674 0.77 -33.74 29.79
C GLY A 674 -0.61 -34.35 29.52
N SER A 675 -1.33 -34.79 30.56
CA SER A 675 -2.73 -35.26 30.51
C SER A 675 -3.68 -34.30 31.24
N GLU A 676 -3.59 -34.20 32.57
CA GLU A 676 -4.58 -33.51 33.41
C GLU A 676 -4.60 -31.99 33.21
N SER A 677 -3.45 -31.39 32.89
CA SER A 677 -3.34 -29.95 32.64
C SER A 677 -4.01 -29.49 31.34
N LYS A 678 -4.09 -30.36 30.32
CA LYS A 678 -4.65 -30.01 29.01
C LYS A 678 -6.17 -29.88 29.01
N GLU A 679 -6.87 -30.78 29.70
CA GLU A 679 -8.34 -30.68 29.81
C GLU A 679 -8.74 -29.47 30.66
N SER A 680 -7.99 -29.19 31.74
CA SER A 680 -8.15 -27.97 32.53
C SER A 680 -7.91 -26.71 31.69
N TYR A 681 -6.77 -26.60 31.01
CA TYR A 681 -6.46 -25.44 30.17
C TYR A 681 -7.45 -25.26 29.00
N SER A 682 -7.86 -26.34 28.33
CA SER A 682 -8.89 -26.27 27.28
C SER A 682 -10.23 -25.80 27.85
N GLY A 683 -10.64 -26.31 29.02
CA GLY A 683 -11.86 -25.89 29.69
C GLY A 683 -11.84 -24.42 30.13
N VAL A 684 -10.68 -23.93 30.58
CA VAL A 684 -10.39 -22.52 30.92
C VAL A 684 -10.42 -21.64 29.67
N PHE A 685 -9.66 -22.00 28.64
CA PHE A 685 -9.55 -21.25 27.39
C PHE A 685 -10.93 -21.10 26.73
N GLU A 686 -11.68 -22.20 26.57
CA GLU A 686 -13.07 -22.17 26.11
C GLU A 686 -13.96 -21.23 26.94
N TYR A 687 -13.80 -21.21 28.28
CA TYR A 687 -14.59 -20.33 29.14
C TYR A 687 -14.26 -18.86 28.90
N PHE A 688 -12.98 -18.51 28.77
CA PHE A 688 -12.56 -17.15 28.44
C PHE A 688 -13.02 -16.77 27.02
N THR A 689 -12.88 -17.65 26.01
CA THR A 689 -13.37 -17.35 24.65
C THR A 689 -14.88 -17.18 24.61
N ASP A 690 -15.66 -18.07 25.22
CA ASP A 690 -17.13 -18.00 25.19
C ASP A 690 -17.68 -16.82 26.01
N THR A 691 -16.96 -16.38 27.05
CA THR A 691 -17.38 -15.26 27.92
C THR A 691 -17.00 -13.90 27.34
N TYR A 692 -15.75 -13.74 26.87
CA TYR A 692 -15.23 -12.43 26.44
C TYR A 692 -15.44 -12.16 24.95
N THR A 693 -15.42 -13.19 24.09
CA THR A 693 -15.54 -13.00 22.62
C THR A 693 -16.99 -13.02 22.08
N LYS A 694 -17.99 -13.10 22.98
CA LYS A 694 -19.39 -13.36 22.61
C LYS A 694 -20.01 -12.25 21.75
N ASP A 695 -19.78 -11.01 22.17
CA ASP A 695 -20.32 -9.82 21.53
C ASP A 695 -19.35 -9.16 20.54
N ASP A 696 -18.19 -9.77 20.32
CA ASP A 696 -17.21 -9.34 19.31
C ASP A 696 -17.83 -9.19 17.91
N ASP A 697 -17.41 -8.13 17.25
CA ASP A 697 -17.43 -7.97 15.80
C ASP A 697 -16.27 -8.75 15.15
N PHE A 698 -16.25 -8.84 13.82
CA PHE A 698 -15.15 -9.45 13.09
C PHE A 698 -14.56 -8.46 12.10
N VAL A 699 -13.24 -8.35 12.12
CA VAL A 699 -12.43 -7.72 11.07
C VAL A 699 -11.33 -8.72 10.70
N ALA A 700 -11.00 -8.82 9.41
CA ALA A 700 -9.78 -9.47 8.96
C ALA A 700 -9.32 -8.90 7.62
N ALA A 701 -8.02 -8.60 7.51
CA ALA A 701 -7.32 -8.21 6.31
C ALA A 701 -6.29 -9.26 5.87
N GLU A 702 -5.83 -9.14 4.63
CA GLU A 702 -4.71 -9.91 4.11
C GLU A 702 -3.94 -9.03 3.11
N THR A 703 -2.66 -8.78 3.37
CA THR A 703 -1.73 -8.24 2.35
C THR A 703 -1.01 -9.40 1.67
N ARG A 704 -1.30 -9.63 0.40
CA ARG A 704 -0.64 -10.70 -0.36
C ARG A 704 0.80 -10.29 -0.68
N ASN A 705 1.70 -11.28 -0.69
CA ASN A 705 3.06 -11.07 -1.20
C ASN A 705 3.01 -10.47 -2.62
N PRO A 706 3.81 -9.43 -2.94
CA PRO A 706 3.74 -8.79 -4.25
C PRO A 706 4.04 -9.80 -5.37
N THR A 707 3.21 -9.78 -6.41
CA THR A 707 3.23 -10.73 -7.51
C THR A 707 3.32 -9.99 -8.85
N SER A 708 3.14 -10.70 -9.96
CA SER A 708 3.10 -10.10 -11.29
C SER A 708 2.18 -10.82 -12.25
N GLY A 709 1.46 -10.04 -13.06
CA GLY A 709 0.61 -10.51 -14.16
C GLY A 709 0.92 -9.72 -15.43
N LYS A 710 1.00 -10.38 -16.60
CA LYS A 710 1.44 -9.77 -17.88
C LYS A 710 2.80 -9.03 -17.81
N GLY A 711 3.63 -9.30 -16.80
CA GLY A 711 4.90 -8.60 -16.52
C GLY A 711 4.79 -7.35 -15.63
N LEU A 712 3.58 -6.95 -15.25
CA LEU A 712 3.32 -5.79 -14.41
C LEU A 712 3.37 -6.23 -12.93
N ALA A 713 4.16 -5.53 -12.09
CA ALA A 713 4.23 -5.80 -10.66
C ALA A 713 3.04 -5.19 -9.89
N TYR A 714 2.44 -5.95 -8.97
CA TYR A 714 1.38 -5.45 -8.07
C TYR A 714 1.28 -6.24 -6.77
N VAL A 715 0.75 -5.59 -5.75
CA VAL A 715 0.22 -6.19 -4.52
C VAL A 715 -1.31 -6.20 -4.60
N VAL A 716 -1.92 -7.22 -4.01
CA VAL A 716 -3.34 -7.23 -3.69
C VAL A 716 -3.50 -7.19 -2.18
N GLU A 717 -4.41 -6.33 -1.72
CA GLU A 717 -4.81 -6.20 -0.33
C GLU A 717 -6.33 -6.30 -0.27
N ALA A 718 -6.87 -6.96 0.74
CA ALA A 718 -8.30 -6.93 1.01
C ALA A 718 -8.55 -6.88 2.52
N VAL A 719 -9.69 -6.33 2.92
CA VAL A 719 -10.18 -6.36 4.29
C VAL A 719 -11.71 -6.50 4.30
N ILE A 720 -12.23 -7.30 5.22
CA ILE A 720 -13.66 -7.42 5.47
C ILE A 720 -13.97 -7.07 6.92
N ALA A 721 -15.09 -6.39 7.15
CA ALA A 721 -15.76 -6.33 8.44
C ALA A 721 -17.11 -7.07 8.38
N TYR A 722 -17.46 -7.77 9.46
CA TYR A 722 -18.77 -8.36 9.72
C TYR A 722 -19.18 -7.98 11.15
N SER A 723 -20.28 -7.23 11.28
CA SER A 723 -20.69 -6.63 12.56
C SER A 723 -22.19 -6.35 12.55
N LYS A 724 -22.85 -6.33 13.71
CA LYS A 724 -24.24 -5.87 13.82
C LYS A 724 -24.39 -4.34 13.73
N VAL A 725 -23.30 -3.59 13.86
CA VAL A 725 -23.26 -2.12 13.77
C VAL A 725 -23.32 -1.66 12.30
N LEU A 726 -22.89 -2.50 11.36
CA LEU A 726 -22.91 -2.20 9.93
C LEU A 726 -24.34 -2.24 9.36
N GLU A 727 -24.73 -1.21 8.62
CA GLU A 727 -25.94 -1.26 7.79
C GLU A 727 -25.85 -2.40 6.77
N THR A 728 -26.94 -3.16 6.59
CA THR A 728 -27.02 -4.18 5.53
C THR A 728 -27.16 -3.51 4.16
N PRO A 729 -26.25 -3.76 3.19
CA PRO A 729 -26.32 -3.11 1.90
C PRO A 729 -27.63 -3.44 1.15
N LYS A 730 -28.39 -2.42 0.78
CA LYS A 730 -29.69 -2.59 0.09
C LYS A 730 -29.53 -3.08 -1.36
N ARG A 731 -28.33 -2.95 -1.94
CA ARG A 731 -27.99 -3.42 -3.29
C ARG A 731 -26.59 -4.02 -3.28
N SER A 732 -26.37 -5.04 -4.11
CA SER A 732 -25.08 -5.73 -4.21
C SER A 732 -23.90 -4.82 -4.59
N ARG A 733 -24.15 -3.76 -5.38
CA ARG A 733 -23.15 -2.73 -5.73
C ARG A 733 -22.61 -1.93 -4.54
N ASP A 734 -23.34 -1.87 -3.43
CA ASP A 734 -22.99 -1.06 -2.26
C ASP A 734 -22.24 -1.89 -1.19
N VAL A 735 -21.91 -3.16 -1.47
CA VAL A 735 -21.17 -4.10 -0.61
C VAL A 735 -19.65 -3.92 -0.70
N LEU A 736 -19.15 -3.50 -1.88
CA LEU A 736 -17.75 -3.61 -2.29
C LEU A 736 -17.15 -2.25 -2.63
N SER A 737 -16.31 -1.73 -1.74
CA SER A 737 -15.41 -0.61 -2.03
C SER A 737 -14.19 -1.11 -2.81
N ARG A 738 -13.78 -0.37 -3.84
CA ARG A 738 -12.71 -0.79 -4.77
C ARG A 738 -11.64 0.28 -4.85
N PHE A 739 -10.38 -0.14 -4.79
CA PHE A 739 -9.24 0.77 -4.76
C PHE A 739 -8.15 0.35 -5.73
N VAL A 740 -7.46 1.35 -6.28
CA VAL A 740 -6.26 1.17 -7.10
C VAL A 740 -5.24 2.20 -6.66
N ASN A 741 -4.02 1.77 -6.30
CA ASN A 741 -2.98 2.62 -5.72
C ASN A 741 -3.50 3.50 -4.55
N ARG A 742 -4.41 2.96 -3.72
CA ARG A 742 -5.08 3.66 -2.59
C ARG A 742 -6.09 4.76 -2.97
N THR A 743 -6.47 4.84 -4.25
CA THR A 743 -7.48 5.78 -4.75
C THR A 743 -8.84 5.07 -4.94
N PRO A 744 -9.97 5.62 -4.44
CA PRO A 744 -11.30 4.98 -4.58
C PRO A 744 -11.78 4.89 -6.03
N LYS A 745 -12.65 3.91 -6.31
CA LYS A 745 -13.19 3.65 -7.65
C LYS A 745 -14.70 3.42 -7.56
N LEU A 746 -15.48 4.48 -7.75
CA LEU A 746 -16.93 4.47 -7.52
C LEU A 746 -17.78 4.12 -8.77
N ARG A 747 -17.32 4.45 -9.98
CA ARG A 747 -18.03 4.14 -11.24
C ARG A 747 -17.61 2.80 -11.86
N ASP A 748 -18.41 2.33 -12.81
CA ASP A 748 -18.09 1.24 -13.75
C ASP A 748 -17.79 -0.12 -13.06
N SER A 749 -18.41 -0.35 -11.90
CA SER A 749 -18.14 -1.50 -11.02
C SER A 749 -18.44 -2.86 -11.64
N ALA A 750 -19.51 -2.99 -12.43
CA ALA A 750 -19.95 -4.28 -12.98
C ALA A 750 -18.92 -4.96 -13.90
N ASP A 751 -18.10 -4.17 -14.63
CA ASP A 751 -17.11 -4.68 -15.58
C ASP A 751 -15.67 -4.67 -15.02
N CYS A 752 -15.48 -4.24 -13.77
CA CYS A 752 -14.16 -4.18 -13.14
C CYS A 752 -13.67 -5.56 -12.68
N ALA A 753 -12.41 -5.89 -12.98
CA ALA A 753 -11.78 -7.15 -12.58
C ALA A 753 -11.84 -7.44 -11.07
N ILE A 754 -11.75 -6.41 -10.22
CA ILE A 754 -11.92 -6.52 -8.75
C ILE A 754 -13.29 -7.13 -8.40
N THR A 755 -14.36 -6.61 -8.99
CA THR A 755 -15.72 -7.12 -8.77
C THR A 755 -15.83 -8.58 -9.22
N LYS A 756 -15.32 -8.89 -10.42
CA LYS A 756 -15.34 -10.25 -10.97
C LYS A 756 -14.57 -11.25 -10.10
N ALA A 757 -13.47 -10.85 -9.49
CA ALA A 757 -12.75 -11.67 -8.51
C ALA A 757 -13.61 -11.94 -7.26
N VAL A 758 -14.24 -10.92 -6.68
CA VAL A 758 -15.16 -11.10 -5.53
C VAL A 758 -16.34 -12.00 -5.87
N GLN A 759 -16.93 -11.87 -7.07
CA GLN A 759 -18.00 -12.73 -7.57
C GLN A 759 -17.55 -14.17 -7.83
N SER A 760 -16.25 -14.40 -8.09
CA SER A 760 -15.67 -15.72 -8.33
C SER A 760 -15.40 -16.53 -7.04
N VAL A 761 -15.50 -15.89 -5.86
CA VAL A 761 -15.37 -16.53 -4.55
C VAL A 761 -16.71 -17.15 -4.15
N ASN A 762 -16.71 -18.42 -3.73
CA ASN A 762 -17.94 -19.08 -3.28
C ASN A 762 -18.23 -18.76 -1.80
N TRP A 763 -18.79 -17.58 -1.54
CA TRP A 763 -19.08 -17.08 -0.18
C TRP A 763 -20.00 -17.98 0.66
N LYS A 764 -20.81 -18.84 0.03
CA LYS A 764 -21.63 -19.85 0.74
C LYS A 764 -20.78 -20.86 1.52
N ASN A 765 -19.57 -21.17 1.04
CA ASN A 765 -18.62 -22.03 1.76
C ASN A 765 -18.10 -21.40 3.06
N TYR A 766 -18.21 -20.07 3.20
CA TYR A 766 -17.82 -19.30 4.38
C TYR A 766 -19.03 -18.88 5.24
N HIS A 767 -20.19 -19.52 5.03
CA HIS A 767 -21.45 -19.29 5.76
C HIS A 767 -22.05 -17.89 5.59
N LEU A 768 -21.75 -17.19 4.49
CA LEU A 768 -22.48 -15.97 4.09
C LEU A 768 -23.59 -16.29 3.07
N GLU A 769 -24.64 -15.46 3.10
CA GLU A 769 -25.57 -15.35 1.98
C GLU A 769 -24.91 -14.64 0.78
N VAL A 770 -25.55 -14.67 -0.39
CA VAL A 770 -25.12 -13.93 -1.59
C VAL A 770 -26.33 -13.31 -2.28
N TYR A 771 -26.09 -12.22 -3.03
CA TYR A 771 -27.04 -11.72 -4.04
C TYR A 771 -26.92 -12.55 -5.33
N ASP A 772 -27.86 -12.36 -6.27
CA ASP A 772 -27.91 -13.10 -7.55
C ASP A 772 -26.64 -12.95 -8.39
N ASN A 773 -25.91 -11.85 -8.23
CA ASN A 773 -24.64 -11.60 -8.91
C ASN A 773 -23.41 -12.21 -8.20
N GLY A 774 -23.59 -13.02 -7.15
CA GLY A 774 -22.52 -13.72 -6.44
C GLY A 774 -21.75 -12.90 -5.40
N LEU A 775 -22.04 -11.60 -5.25
CA LEU A 775 -21.46 -10.80 -4.15
C LEU A 775 -22.05 -11.25 -2.79
N PRO A 776 -21.27 -11.21 -1.70
CA PRO A 776 -21.73 -11.64 -0.38
C PRO A 776 -22.80 -10.69 0.17
N LYS A 777 -23.70 -11.23 1.00
CA LYS A 777 -24.84 -10.52 1.61
C LYS A 777 -24.83 -10.70 3.13
N GLY A 778 -25.06 -9.60 3.84
CA GLY A 778 -25.06 -9.52 5.31
C GLY A 778 -24.76 -8.08 5.76
N PRO A 779 -24.59 -7.84 7.08
CA PRO A 779 -24.10 -6.57 7.58
C PRO A 779 -22.57 -6.58 7.50
N ILE A 780 -22.06 -6.28 6.30
CA ILE A 780 -20.65 -6.43 5.93
C ILE A 780 -20.15 -5.22 5.14
N LYS A 781 -18.87 -4.89 5.33
CA LYS A 781 -18.12 -3.93 4.50
C LYS A 781 -16.92 -4.68 3.91
N LEU A 782 -16.84 -4.79 2.59
CA LEU A 782 -15.74 -5.47 1.90
C LEU A 782 -14.95 -4.46 1.07
N LEU A 783 -13.64 -4.43 1.25
CA LEU A 783 -12.73 -3.50 0.60
C LEU A 783 -11.59 -4.28 -0.07
N VAL A 784 -11.25 -3.94 -1.31
CA VAL A 784 -10.16 -4.57 -2.07
C VAL A 784 -9.32 -3.49 -2.78
N ASN A 785 -8.01 -3.51 -2.56
CA ASN A 785 -7.03 -2.61 -3.16
C ASN A 785 -6.03 -3.38 -4.05
N VAL A 786 -5.62 -2.75 -5.14
CA VAL A 786 -4.54 -3.23 -6.01
C VAL A 786 -3.49 -2.12 -6.14
N SER A 787 -2.29 -2.35 -5.59
CA SER A 787 -1.21 -1.36 -5.52
C SER A 787 -0.06 -1.77 -6.44
N GLY A 788 0.42 -0.88 -7.31
CA GLY A 788 1.66 -1.08 -8.04
C GLY A 788 2.02 0.02 -9.05
N PRO A 789 3.29 0.12 -9.46
CA PRO A 789 3.78 1.18 -10.35
C PRO A 789 3.08 1.17 -11.72
N PHE A 790 2.78 -0.01 -12.26
CA PHE A 790 2.21 -0.17 -13.60
C PHE A 790 0.71 -0.48 -13.62
N VAL A 791 0.01 -0.51 -12.47
CA VAL A 791 -1.44 -0.78 -12.44
C VAL A 791 -2.23 0.29 -13.18
N HIS A 792 -1.65 1.48 -13.38
CA HIS A 792 -2.21 2.54 -14.22
C HIS A 792 -2.33 2.17 -15.73
N LEU A 793 -1.63 1.12 -16.19
CA LEU A 793 -1.77 0.55 -17.54
C LEU A 793 -2.86 -0.53 -17.61
N MET A 794 -3.41 -0.95 -16.47
CA MET A 794 -4.46 -1.96 -16.37
C MET A 794 -5.88 -1.36 -16.35
N PHE A 795 -6.09 -0.07 -16.64
CA PHE A 795 -7.44 0.50 -16.69
C PHE A 795 -8.14 0.23 -18.04
N LYS A 796 -9.45 -0.06 -18.01
CA LYS A 796 -10.27 -0.23 -19.24
C LYS A 796 -10.51 1.07 -20.01
N SER A 797 -10.40 2.22 -19.34
CA SER A 797 -10.73 3.54 -19.88
C SER A 797 -9.76 4.61 -19.40
N GLN A 798 -9.67 5.73 -20.14
CA GLN A 798 -8.88 6.90 -19.74
C GLN A 798 -9.42 7.60 -18.47
N SER A 799 -10.69 7.36 -18.11
CA SER A 799 -11.31 7.80 -16.85
C SER A 799 -10.97 6.93 -15.63
N LYS A 800 -10.22 5.82 -15.81
CA LYS A 800 -9.61 5.03 -14.72
C LYS A 800 -10.56 4.52 -13.62
N ASN A 801 -11.80 4.18 -13.97
CA ASN A 801 -12.82 3.72 -13.01
C ASN A 801 -12.91 2.19 -12.84
N ALA A 802 -12.43 1.41 -13.82
CA ALA A 802 -12.46 -0.05 -13.81
C ALA A 802 -11.14 -0.67 -14.29
N LEU A 803 -10.66 -1.68 -13.58
CA LEU A 803 -9.52 -2.50 -14.01
C LEU A 803 -9.92 -3.49 -15.10
N ALA A 804 -9.00 -3.69 -16.04
CA ALA A 804 -9.05 -4.61 -17.16
C ALA A 804 -8.99 -6.06 -16.68
N ASP A 805 -9.62 -6.96 -17.44
CA ASP A 805 -9.69 -8.36 -17.07
C ASP A 805 -8.33 -9.04 -17.28
N ASP A 806 -7.84 -9.69 -16.22
CA ASP A 806 -6.56 -10.38 -16.19
C ASP A 806 -6.66 -11.60 -15.27
N ASP A 807 -6.40 -12.79 -15.82
CA ASP A 807 -6.58 -14.05 -15.10
C ASP A 807 -5.59 -14.21 -13.94
N GLU A 808 -4.40 -13.62 -14.01
CA GLU A 808 -3.38 -13.70 -12.96
C GLU A 808 -3.75 -12.78 -11.79
N LEU A 809 -4.22 -11.56 -12.07
CA LEU A 809 -4.73 -10.59 -11.09
C LEU A 809 -6.04 -11.06 -10.44
N ILE A 810 -7.02 -11.52 -11.23
CA ILE A 810 -8.32 -12.01 -10.73
C ILE A 810 -8.11 -13.21 -9.80
N LYS A 811 -7.17 -14.10 -10.13
CA LYS A 811 -6.81 -15.25 -9.31
C LYS A 811 -6.12 -14.86 -8.00
N GLU A 812 -5.22 -13.87 -8.01
CA GLU A 812 -4.58 -13.41 -6.77
C GLU A 812 -5.59 -12.68 -5.86
N MET A 813 -6.48 -11.86 -6.42
CA MET A 813 -7.61 -11.26 -5.70
C MET A 813 -8.53 -12.32 -5.09
N LYS A 814 -8.84 -13.38 -5.84
CA LYS A 814 -9.57 -14.54 -5.31
C LYS A 814 -8.83 -15.18 -4.13
N PHE A 815 -7.53 -15.45 -4.22
CA PHE A 815 -6.77 -16.06 -3.13
C PHE A 815 -6.68 -15.19 -1.87
N CYS A 816 -6.57 -13.87 -2.02
CA CYS A 816 -6.67 -12.91 -0.92
C CYS A 816 -8.00 -13.02 -0.17
N LEU A 817 -9.11 -13.00 -0.92
CA LEU A 817 -10.46 -13.10 -0.38
C LEU A 817 -10.77 -14.47 0.23
N GLU A 818 -10.24 -15.55 -0.35
CA GLU A 818 -10.38 -16.91 0.20
C GLU A 818 -9.58 -17.11 1.50
N ALA A 819 -8.48 -16.38 1.73
CA ALA A 819 -7.76 -16.40 3.00
C ALA A 819 -8.59 -15.75 4.12
N ILE A 820 -9.08 -14.54 3.88
CA ILE A 820 -9.98 -13.80 4.78
C ILE A 820 -11.27 -14.60 5.05
N GLY A 821 -11.86 -15.20 4.01
CA GLY A 821 -13.05 -16.04 4.11
C GLY A 821 -12.88 -17.25 5.04
N ARG A 822 -11.66 -17.82 5.14
CA ARG A 822 -11.38 -18.90 6.11
C ARG A 822 -11.43 -18.40 7.54
N ARG A 823 -10.81 -17.24 7.86
CA ARG A 823 -10.88 -16.62 9.21
C ARG A 823 -12.34 -16.30 9.58
N LEU A 824 -13.09 -15.68 8.66
CA LEU A 824 -14.52 -15.38 8.85
C LEU A 824 -15.35 -16.64 9.14
N ARG A 825 -15.07 -17.75 8.43
CA ARG A 825 -15.77 -19.02 8.63
C ARG A 825 -15.53 -19.61 10.02
N VAL A 826 -14.34 -19.43 10.59
CA VAL A 826 -14.03 -19.85 11.98
C VAL A 826 -14.85 -19.02 12.96
N TYR A 827 -14.83 -17.69 12.83
CA TYR A 827 -15.61 -16.77 13.67
C TYR A 827 -17.13 -17.05 13.62
N ILE A 828 -17.72 -17.22 12.43
CA ILE A 828 -19.16 -17.53 12.30
C ILE A 828 -19.48 -18.88 12.96
N ASN A 829 -18.63 -19.89 12.82
CA ASN A 829 -18.85 -21.19 13.47
C ASN A 829 -18.67 -21.11 15.00
N ARG A 830 -17.73 -20.30 15.53
CA ARG A 830 -17.58 -20.02 16.97
C ARG A 830 -18.89 -19.47 17.54
N ARG A 831 -19.41 -18.37 16.97
CA ARG A 831 -20.68 -17.75 17.40
C ARG A 831 -21.89 -18.69 17.23
N ALA A 832 -21.94 -19.46 16.14
CA ALA A 832 -23.00 -20.43 15.91
C ALA A 832 -22.98 -21.59 16.92
N ASN A 833 -21.82 -21.99 17.42
CA ASN A 833 -21.70 -23.03 18.44
C ASN A 833 -22.03 -22.50 19.85
N ILE A 834 -21.56 -21.31 20.22
CA ILE A 834 -21.97 -20.61 21.44
C ILE A 834 -23.50 -20.52 21.51
N TYR A 835 -24.15 -20.02 20.45
CA TYR A 835 -25.61 -19.90 20.41
C TYR A 835 -26.35 -21.25 20.49
N LYS A 836 -25.83 -22.32 19.88
CA LYS A 836 -26.40 -23.68 20.04
C LYS A 836 -26.27 -24.17 21.47
N ASN A 837 -25.13 -23.93 22.12
CA ASN A 837 -24.87 -24.34 23.51
C ASN A 837 -25.81 -23.60 24.47
N GLU A 838 -25.95 -22.28 24.33
CA GLU A 838 -26.90 -21.49 25.14
C GLU A 838 -28.35 -21.91 24.92
N LYS A 839 -28.76 -22.11 23.66
CA LYS A 839 -30.12 -22.59 23.34
C LYS A 839 -30.37 -24.00 23.90
N ARG A 840 -29.36 -24.88 23.92
CA ARG A 840 -29.45 -26.21 24.53
C ARG A 840 -29.54 -26.12 26.05
N ALA A 841 -28.72 -25.31 26.70
CA ALA A 841 -28.73 -25.10 28.14
C ALA A 841 -30.08 -24.57 28.62
N SER A 842 -30.59 -23.48 28.01
CA SER A 842 -31.90 -22.90 28.32
C SER A 842 -33.06 -23.88 28.06
N LEU A 843 -32.96 -24.71 27.01
CA LEU A 843 -33.96 -25.75 26.76
C LEU A 843 -33.96 -26.80 27.88
N ILE A 844 -32.79 -27.31 28.30
CA ILE A 844 -32.71 -28.29 29.38
C ILE A 844 -33.16 -27.67 30.70
N GLU A 845 -32.77 -26.44 31.02
CA GLU A 845 -33.18 -25.72 32.24
C GLU A 845 -34.72 -25.69 32.38
N ARG A 846 -35.44 -25.44 31.28
CA ARG A 846 -36.90 -25.47 31.22
C ARG A 846 -37.50 -26.85 31.53
N TYR A 847 -36.78 -27.94 31.30
CA TYR A 847 -37.21 -29.30 31.61
C TYR A 847 -36.71 -29.83 32.98
N ILE A 848 -35.69 -29.21 33.60
CA ILE A 848 -35.17 -29.64 34.92
C ILE A 848 -36.29 -29.89 35.94
N PRO A 849 -37.29 -29.01 36.14
CA PRO A 849 -38.33 -29.24 37.14
C PRO A 849 -39.11 -30.55 36.94
N LYS A 850 -39.38 -30.93 35.68
CA LYS A 850 -40.09 -32.18 35.35
C LYS A 850 -39.23 -33.42 35.52
N PHE A 851 -37.93 -33.32 35.23
CA PHE A 851 -36.99 -34.41 35.52
C PHE A 851 -36.79 -34.59 37.03
N ALA A 852 -36.61 -33.50 37.77
CA ALA A 852 -36.50 -33.53 39.23
C ALA A 852 -37.78 -34.07 39.89
N GLU A 853 -38.96 -33.66 39.42
CA GLU A 853 -40.26 -34.23 39.83
C GLU A 853 -40.35 -35.73 39.57
N SER A 854 -39.97 -36.17 38.37
CA SER A 854 -39.97 -37.61 38.01
C SER A 854 -39.01 -38.43 38.88
N VAL A 855 -37.80 -37.92 39.11
CA VAL A 855 -36.78 -38.56 39.96
C VAL A 855 -37.21 -38.58 41.43
N TYR A 856 -37.76 -37.46 41.94
CA TYR A 856 -38.31 -37.37 43.29
C TYR A 856 -39.44 -38.39 43.50
N ASN A 857 -40.41 -38.44 42.58
CA ASN A 857 -41.52 -39.38 42.64
C ASN A 857 -41.08 -40.86 42.59
N ILE A 858 -40.03 -41.18 41.81
CA ILE A 858 -39.44 -42.54 41.81
C ILE A 858 -38.75 -42.82 43.16
N ALA A 859 -37.91 -41.89 43.63
CA ALA A 859 -37.11 -42.08 44.85
C ALA A 859 -37.91 -42.04 46.16
N SER A 860 -39.11 -41.43 46.17
CA SER A 860 -40.02 -41.42 47.33
C SER A 860 -40.91 -42.67 47.44
N ASN A 861 -41.06 -43.44 46.36
CA ASN A 861 -41.95 -44.61 46.31
C ASN A 861 -41.24 -45.91 46.75
N GLY A 862 -42.01 -46.82 47.37
CA GLY A 862 -41.51 -48.09 47.91
C GLY A 862 -40.57 -47.96 49.13
N GLU A 863 -39.84 -49.04 49.43
CA GLU A 863 -38.78 -49.12 50.46
C GLU A 863 -37.46 -48.52 49.96
N SER A 864 -37.52 -47.34 49.35
CA SER A 864 -36.34 -46.62 48.86
C SER A 864 -35.43 -46.19 50.01
N LYS A 865 -34.17 -46.63 49.98
CA LYS A 865 -33.11 -46.22 50.92
C LYS A 865 -32.83 -44.71 50.91
N PHE A 866 -33.29 -43.99 49.89
CA PHE A 866 -33.06 -42.55 49.70
C PHE A 866 -34.20 -41.66 50.21
N LYS A 867 -35.29 -42.27 50.70
CA LYS A 867 -36.53 -41.58 51.11
C LYS A 867 -36.38 -40.56 52.24
N SER A 868 -35.30 -40.64 53.02
CA SER A 868 -34.92 -39.69 54.08
C SER A 868 -33.90 -38.62 53.65
N ILE A 869 -33.39 -38.68 52.42
CA ILE A 869 -32.29 -37.84 51.90
C ILE A 869 -32.77 -36.94 50.74
N VAL A 870 -33.85 -37.31 50.05
CA VAL A 870 -34.29 -36.70 48.80
C VAL A 870 -35.13 -35.43 49.03
N ASN A 871 -34.53 -34.27 48.72
CA ASN A 871 -35.19 -32.97 48.68
C ASN A 871 -35.39 -32.50 47.22
N MET A 872 -36.64 -32.27 46.82
CA MET A 872 -36.98 -31.85 45.44
C MET A 872 -36.28 -30.55 45.02
N LYS A 873 -36.16 -29.58 45.94
CA LYS A 873 -35.53 -28.29 45.65
C LYS A 873 -34.03 -28.44 45.43
N GLU A 874 -33.38 -29.24 46.27
CA GLU A 874 -31.95 -29.55 46.18
C GLU A 874 -31.60 -30.28 44.88
N ILE A 875 -32.45 -31.21 44.42
CA ILE A 875 -32.28 -31.86 43.11
C ILE A 875 -32.38 -30.85 41.96
N ILE A 876 -33.34 -29.91 42.02
CA ILE A 876 -33.47 -28.83 41.02
C ILE A 876 -32.23 -27.92 41.03
N ASP A 877 -31.78 -27.51 42.22
CA ASP A 877 -30.66 -26.59 42.38
C ASP A 877 -29.31 -27.24 42.01
N LEU A 878 -29.13 -28.55 42.27
CA LEU A 878 -27.99 -29.36 41.77
C LEU A 878 -28.02 -29.50 40.23
N MET A 879 -29.17 -29.82 39.64
CA MET A 879 -29.31 -29.92 38.19
C MET A 879 -29.10 -28.56 37.50
N LYS A 880 -29.49 -27.45 38.14
CA LYS A 880 -29.21 -26.08 37.66
C LYS A 880 -27.74 -25.69 37.86
N GLY A 881 -27.12 -26.09 38.96
CA GLY A 881 -25.68 -25.90 39.20
C GLY A 881 -24.81 -26.57 38.13
N ALA A 882 -25.27 -27.70 37.58
CA ALA A 882 -24.64 -28.35 36.42
C ALA A 882 -24.94 -27.67 35.07
N ILE A 883 -25.87 -26.70 34.99
CA ILE A 883 -26.39 -26.11 33.75
C ILE A 883 -26.57 -24.59 33.92
N GLY A 884 -25.47 -23.84 34.03
CA GLY A 884 -25.54 -22.37 34.03
C GLY A 884 -24.21 -21.67 34.30
N LYS A 885 -23.48 -21.34 33.22
CA LYS A 885 -22.07 -20.88 33.21
C LYS A 885 -21.10 -21.92 33.82
N LYS A 886 -19.98 -22.20 33.13
CA LYS A 886 -18.83 -22.79 33.81
C LYS A 886 -18.48 -21.85 34.98
N SER A 887 -18.27 -22.38 36.18
CA SER A 887 -17.65 -21.62 37.26
C SER A 887 -16.29 -21.11 36.79
N VAL A 888 -15.81 -20.00 37.36
CA VAL A 888 -14.42 -19.57 37.10
C VAL A 888 -13.52 -20.76 37.45
N PRO A 889 -12.76 -21.30 36.49
CA PRO A 889 -12.03 -22.55 36.71
C PRO A 889 -11.04 -22.34 37.85
N ILE A 890 -11.16 -23.16 38.88
CA ILE A 890 -10.28 -23.11 40.04
C ILE A 890 -8.92 -23.63 39.58
N VAL A 891 -8.08 -22.73 39.10
CA VAL A 891 -6.64 -22.99 38.95
C VAL A 891 -6.15 -23.44 40.31
N PRO A 892 -5.63 -24.67 40.46
CA PRO A 892 -5.02 -25.08 41.71
C PRO A 892 -3.85 -24.13 41.95
N GLN A 893 -3.93 -23.31 43.00
CA GLN A 893 -2.75 -22.63 43.49
C GLN A 893 -1.77 -23.74 43.85
N GLN A 894 -0.65 -23.83 43.11
CA GLN A 894 0.45 -24.69 43.50
C GLN A 894 0.76 -24.38 44.97
N VAL A 895 0.80 -25.42 45.80
CA VAL A 895 1.09 -25.25 47.22
C VAL A 895 2.51 -24.70 47.30
N ILE A 896 2.63 -23.38 47.49
CA ILE A 896 3.89 -22.74 47.84
C ILE A 896 4.34 -23.46 49.11
N SER A 897 5.45 -24.18 49.01
CA SER A 897 6.02 -24.92 50.11
C SER A 897 6.23 -23.94 51.27
N LYS A 898 5.60 -24.22 52.41
CA LYS A 898 5.81 -23.43 53.62
C LYS A 898 7.30 -23.34 53.90
N GLU A 899 7.76 -22.15 54.27
CA GLU A 899 9.12 -21.95 54.77
C GLU A 899 9.39 -22.91 55.94
N PRO A 900 10.62 -23.45 56.06
CA PRO A 900 10.92 -24.49 57.04
C PRO A 900 10.81 -23.96 58.48
N GLU A 901 9.93 -24.57 59.28
CA GLU A 901 9.70 -24.20 60.68
C GLU A 901 10.96 -24.37 61.54
N THR A 902 11.52 -23.25 62.01
CA THR A 902 12.61 -23.22 63.00
C THR A 902 12.10 -23.56 64.40
N LYS A 903 12.17 -24.85 64.74
CA LYS A 903 12.22 -25.33 66.14
C LYS A 903 13.56 -24.91 66.77
N LEU A 904 13.67 -24.62 68.07
CA LEU A 904 12.72 -24.72 69.19
C LEU A 904 13.24 -23.85 70.36
N THR A 905 12.35 -23.19 71.11
CA THR A 905 12.52 -22.96 72.57
C THR A 905 11.14 -22.88 73.23
N GLU A 906 10.99 -23.57 74.36
CA GLU A 906 9.77 -23.61 75.18
C GLU A 906 9.72 -22.43 76.17
N ILE A 907 8.53 -22.10 76.71
CA ILE A 907 8.24 -21.98 78.17
C ILE A 907 6.79 -21.49 78.44
N VAL A 908 5.97 -22.38 79.02
CA VAL A 908 5.03 -22.15 80.15
C VAL A 908 3.80 -21.18 80.01
N LYS A 909 2.59 -21.79 80.05
CA LYS A 909 1.32 -21.43 80.79
C LYS A 909 0.70 -20.00 80.67
N GLU A 910 -0.58 -19.73 80.97
CA GLU A 910 -1.86 -20.47 81.05
C GLU A 910 -3.04 -19.45 80.97
N ASP A 911 -4.22 -19.94 80.53
CA ASP A 911 -5.59 -19.44 80.76
C ASP A 911 -6.03 -17.94 80.77
N LYS A 912 -7.07 -17.68 79.94
CA LYS A 912 -8.32 -16.91 80.16
C LYS A 912 -8.36 -15.69 81.12
N MET A 913 -8.95 -14.59 80.63
CA MET A 913 -10.14 -13.99 81.27
C MET A 913 -10.96 -13.08 80.32
N GLU A 914 -12.18 -12.72 80.71
CA GLU A 914 -13.12 -11.87 79.95
C GLU A 914 -13.15 -10.40 80.44
N LYS A 915 -13.86 -9.52 79.70
CA LYS A 915 -14.48 -8.25 80.17
C LYS A 915 -13.48 -7.11 80.51
N GLU A 916 -13.84 -5.81 80.58
CA GLU A 916 -15.13 -5.09 80.46
C GLU A 916 -14.88 -3.59 80.10
N ILE A 917 -15.90 -2.86 79.57
CA ILE A 917 -16.20 -1.40 79.82
C ILE A 917 -15.14 -0.30 79.45
N SER A 918 -15.46 0.98 79.17
CA SER A 918 -16.58 1.66 78.47
C SER A 918 -16.30 3.19 78.31
N ILE A 919 -17.06 3.90 77.46
CA ILE A 919 -17.43 5.36 77.51
C ILE A 919 -16.30 6.44 77.54
N GLN A 920 -16.28 7.35 76.55
CA GLN A 920 -16.45 8.83 76.65
C GLN A 920 -16.38 9.48 75.24
N ALA A 921 -17.47 10.11 74.76
CA ALA A 921 -17.66 11.58 74.57
C ALA A 921 -16.84 12.20 73.41
N LYS A 922 -17.45 12.75 72.34
CA LYS A 922 -18.25 14.01 72.20
C LYS A 922 -17.46 15.29 72.49
N GLU A 923 -17.63 16.42 71.78
CA GLU A 923 -18.43 16.72 70.58
C GLU A 923 -17.47 17.11 69.41
N VAL A 924 -17.53 18.15 68.56
CA VAL A 924 -18.41 19.32 68.30
C VAL A 924 -18.45 19.59 66.77
N VAL A 925 -19.36 20.43 66.28
CA VAL A 925 -19.54 20.78 64.85
C VAL A 925 -19.18 22.25 64.57
N LYS A 926 -18.63 22.57 63.38
CA LYS A 926 -18.91 23.84 62.68
C LYS A 926 -18.74 23.75 61.15
N LYS A 927 -19.49 24.58 60.44
CA LYS A 927 -19.44 24.81 58.97
C LYS A 927 -18.75 26.15 58.72
N GLU A 928 -18.18 26.36 57.53
CA GLU A 928 -18.55 27.53 56.70
C GLU A 928 -18.15 27.38 55.22
N LYS A 929 -18.30 28.46 54.43
CA LYS A 929 -18.33 28.46 52.96
C LYS A 929 -17.11 29.20 52.35
N PRO A 930 -16.86 29.08 51.03
CA PRO A 930 -15.58 29.47 50.43
C PRO A 930 -15.43 30.98 50.22
N VAL A 931 -14.18 31.43 50.21
CA VAL A 931 -13.71 32.72 49.68
C VAL A 931 -12.58 32.43 48.69
N LYS A 932 -12.41 33.29 47.69
CA LYS A 932 -11.31 33.22 46.71
C LYS A 932 -10.01 33.76 47.33
N ASP A 933 -8.85 33.47 46.72
CA ASP A 933 -8.12 34.48 45.93
C ASP A 933 -6.82 33.92 45.32
N ASP A 934 -6.32 34.64 44.32
CA ASP A 934 -4.97 34.65 43.72
C ASP A 934 -4.27 33.34 43.34
N PHE A 935 -4.40 33.01 42.05
CA PHE A 935 -3.40 32.25 41.30
C PHE A 935 -2.07 33.03 41.23
N THR A 936 -1.12 32.71 42.10
CA THR A 936 0.31 32.95 41.82
C THR A 936 0.96 31.63 41.40
N VAL A 937 1.31 31.51 40.12
CA VAL A 937 1.93 30.28 39.56
C VAL A 937 3.35 30.13 40.11
N PRO A 938 3.65 29.10 40.92
CA PRO A 938 5.03 28.78 41.26
C PRO A 938 5.72 28.24 40.01
N LYS A 939 6.93 28.71 39.71
CA LYS A 939 7.73 28.16 38.61
C LYS A 939 7.92 26.66 38.85
N ILE A 940 7.53 25.83 37.88
CA ILE A 940 7.86 24.39 37.90
C ILE A 940 9.36 24.26 37.62
N VAL A 941 10.17 24.38 38.67
CA VAL A 941 11.52 23.85 38.71
C VAL A 941 11.38 22.33 38.73
N SER A 942 11.92 21.65 37.72
CA SER A 942 11.81 20.20 37.58
C SER A 942 12.76 19.47 38.53
N GLN A 943 12.46 19.51 39.84
CA GLN A 943 13.04 18.60 40.81
C GLN A 943 12.63 17.17 40.46
N LYS A 944 13.57 16.43 39.85
CA LYS A 944 13.53 14.98 39.80
C LYS A 944 13.81 14.45 41.20
N ASP A 945 12.78 14.37 42.03
CA ASP A 945 12.88 13.62 43.29
C ASP A 945 13.04 12.13 42.93
N ILE A 946 14.26 11.63 43.10
CA ILE A 946 14.63 10.26 42.78
C ILE A 946 14.06 9.37 43.89
N PHE A 947 12.92 8.74 43.62
CA PHE A 947 12.31 7.78 44.54
C PHE A 947 13.31 6.70 44.96
N SER A 948 13.52 6.58 46.27
CA SER A 948 14.32 5.50 46.85
C SER A 948 13.62 4.15 46.66
N LYS A 949 14.40 3.08 46.44
CA LYS A 949 13.88 1.73 46.11
C LYS A 949 12.94 1.15 47.19
N SER A 950 13.06 1.61 48.44
CA SER A 950 12.16 1.31 49.56
C SER A 950 10.75 1.86 49.38
N THR A 951 10.56 3.00 48.69
CA THR A 951 9.25 3.63 48.51
C THR A 951 8.38 2.82 47.55
N TYR A 952 8.96 2.35 46.44
CA TYR A 952 8.27 1.56 45.41
C TYR A 952 7.75 0.21 45.92
N LEU A 953 8.42 -0.38 46.92
CA LEU A 953 8.03 -1.69 47.48
C LEU A 953 6.84 -1.61 48.45
N ASN A 954 6.48 -0.41 48.92
CA ASN A 954 5.48 -0.21 49.98
C ASN A 954 4.19 0.47 49.48
N TRP A 955 4.09 0.81 48.20
CA TRP A 955 2.88 1.41 47.62
C TRP A 955 1.88 0.34 47.20
N THR A 956 0.59 0.59 47.43
CA THR A 956 -0.48 -0.25 46.88
C THR A 956 -0.65 -0.01 45.38
N ILE A 957 -1.24 -1.00 44.68
CA ILE A 957 -1.60 -0.89 43.25
C ILE A 957 -2.52 0.31 42.98
N LYS A 958 -3.27 0.78 43.99
CA LYS A 958 -4.09 1.99 43.86
C LYS A 958 -3.25 3.26 43.90
N GLU A 959 -2.36 3.42 44.88
CA GLU A 959 -1.50 4.61 44.99
C GLU A 959 -0.56 4.73 43.79
N LEU A 960 -0.04 3.61 43.26
CA LEU A 960 0.75 3.59 42.03
C LEU A 960 -0.06 4.00 40.79
N LYS A 961 -1.39 3.83 40.80
CA LYS A 961 -2.31 4.16 39.70
C LYS A 961 -2.96 5.54 39.84
N ASP A 962 -3.08 6.06 41.05
CA ASP A 962 -3.50 7.44 41.33
C ASP A 962 -2.31 8.44 41.13
N TYR A 963 -1.08 7.93 40.88
CA TYR A 963 0.15 8.71 40.61
C TYR A 963 0.56 8.77 39.12
N CYS A 964 0.13 7.81 38.30
CA CYS A 964 0.51 7.68 36.87
C CYS A 964 -0.57 8.21 35.93
#